data_AF-A0A8H5UHQ6-F1
#
_entry.id   AF-A0A8H5UHQ6-F1
#
_cell.length_a   1.000
_cell.length_b   1.000
_cell.length_c   1.000
_cell.angle_alpha   90.00
_cell.angle_beta   90.00
_cell.angle_gamma   90.00
#
_symmetry.space_group_name_H-M   'P 1'
#
loop_
_entity.id
_entity.type
_entity.pdbx_description
1 polymer ?
#
loop_
_entity_poly.entity_id
_entity_poly.type
_entity_poly.pdbx_seq_one_letter_code
_entity_poly.pdbx_strand_id
1 'polypeptide(L)'
;MNRQPFVQILYRCAGAIIGPRGIAIGVGRSQVHLAKRGMELAATKKALAVRSRRINWGGYSLQESYVVLADNVASCSPDIVTEQLDRVQERGSRAHVAAPVEVYAHAGAKAPLQALTSDASKTNDVIVDRQGLHHDLKFAWRIVTHFAPPSPITLLPFYLFSSHQLHINRTNNSMDFSCHVQINNESSEDLLLEDSGLESGNWPLRQPLNVIEAGTQQTIYLAQPSWGGSKAWVTYEARYGQGWRNFTLEFECPAMPLSKNHVKVKDCSRVFEIDVTDVQERGSPLTANVTIRMDSKKSIITKNDDFRANYDIGVGVSFPTKMDIKFPVHESIVVAAFIESDMTFPRGTVYNNINDKQWEFFRGVVWNDDPSCLLFEDVTEDNRMFGLGVEWLNAFKFGDEKCMTKRSHMGDLQFFHGMGSVMGEKPQKTRKNILTWMEVMYKLACGDQGISEDGALDDVLPGFFTKDTIPSKSDTLRDLILATTPKYKDANIRKRAFGICLHMISDSYALGHTQRRLRNPSDLIERDTAGYIRFKPDTYGDWGSILCFHTYNDQDGDRHAHYDDKDGEQDPAPRDVTTFNEMIGARNAIMGCTEMINLFIKKTPWKEGVKKFLEDEIFVLDRDAKPSDHFTDESVVSYVYAQRDEEIQYRVGLERKLASLEEGGLTTQKKCDGRSRAVTALAMICLFISAIFFTFFTMRIHGFVY
;
A
#
# COMPACT_ATOMS: atom_id res chain seq x y z
N MET A 1 -16.26 -45.59 2.70
CA MET A 1 -17.35 -44.71 3.19
C MET A 1 -16.69 -43.37 3.48
N ASN A 2 -16.72 -42.39 2.56
CA ASN A 2 -17.83 -41.45 2.28
C ASN A 2 -17.91 -40.32 3.32
N ARG A 3 -17.79 -39.02 3.00
CA ARG A 3 -17.39 -38.30 1.76
C ARG A 3 -16.82 -36.93 2.20
N GLN A 4 -15.80 -36.41 1.53
CA GLN A 4 -15.49 -34.97 1.54
C GLN A 4 -16.11 -34.31 0.29
N PRO A 5 -16.63 -33.07 0.38
CA PRO A 5 -16.96 -32.28 -0.79
C PRO A 5 -15.71 -31.52 -1.29
N PHE A 6 -15.32 -31.76 -2.54
CA PHE A 6 -14.48 -30.81 -3.28
C PHE A 6 -15.29 -29.53 -3.54
N VAL A 7 -14.75 -28.37 -3.17
CA VAL A 7 -15.25 -27.07 -3.63
C VAL A 7 -14.21 -26.49 -4.58
N GLN A 8 -14.56 -26.39 -5.86
CA GLN A 8 -13.77 -25.60 -6.82
C GLN A 8 -14.07 -24.12 -6.59
N ILE A 9 -13.05 -23.34 -6.26
CA ILE A 9 -13.09 -21.88 -6.28
C ILE A 9 -12.36 -21.42 -7.54
N LEU A 10 -13.07 -20.70 -8.41
CA LEU A 10 -12.57 -20.16 -9.67
C LEU A 10 -12.41 -18.64 -9.54
N TYR A 11 -11.18 -18.19 -9.26
CA TYR A 11 -10.84 -16.77 -9.40
C TYR A 11 -10.42 -16.46 -10.85
N ARG A 12 -10.83 -15.29 -11.35
CA ARG A 12 -10.48 -14.81 -12.69
C ARG A 12 -9.12 -14.09 -12.68
N CYS A 13 -8.11 -14.72 -13.25
CA CYS A 13 -6.95 -14.02 -13.81
C CYS A 13 -6.69 -14.57 -15.23
N ALA A 14 -6.38 -13.68 -16.18
CA ALA A 14 -5.89 -13.90 -17.55
C ALA A 14 -6.43 -15.12 -18.35
N GLY A 15 -7.12 -14.86 -19.46
CA GLY A 15 -7.72 -15.93 -20.29
C GLY A 15 -6.72 -16.83 -21.01
N ALA A 16 -6.86 -18.15 -20.79
CA ALA A 16 -6.37 -19.19 -21.70
C ALA A 16 -7.56 -19.98 -22.25
N ILE A 17 -7.66 -20.08 -23.58
CA ILE A 17 -8.80 -20.73 -24.26
C ILE A 17 -8.59 -22.25 -24.30
N ILE A 18 -9.40 -23.01 -23.56
CA ILE A 18 -9.70 -24.42 -23.85
C ILE A 18 -11.20 -24.64 -23.69
N GLY A 19 -11.84 -25.21 -24.72
CA GLY A 19 -13.30 -25.32 -24.86
C GLY A 19 -13.96 -26.42 -24.00
N PRO A 20 -15.30 -26.37 -23.82
CA PRO A 20 -16.00 -27.16 -22.82
C PRO A 20 -16.54 -28.51 -23.33
N ARG A 21 -16.71 -29.46 -22.40
CA ARG A 21 -17.74 -30.51 -22.49
C ARG A 21 -18.76 -30.27 -21.38
N GLY A 22 -20.00 -29.98 -21.75
CA GLY A 22 -21.06 -29.65 -20.79
C GLY A 22 -21.83 -30.86 -20.26
N ILE A 23 -22.52 -30.66 -19.13
CA ILE A 23 -23.66 -31.45 -18.69
C ILE A 23 -24.71 -30.46 -18.19
N ALA A 24 -25.97 -30.63 -18.63
CA ALA A 24 -27.09 -29.79 -18.21
C ALA A 24 -27.95 -30.51 -17.16
N ILE A 25 -28.29 -29.82 -16.06
CA ILE A 25 -29.34 -30.22 -15.11
C ILE A 25 -30.16 -28.97 -14.76
N GLY A 26 -31.50 -29.12 -14.70
CA GLY A 26 -32.46 -28.02 -14.85
C GLY A 26 -32.77 -27.21 -13.59
N VAL A 27 -33.34 -26.02 -13.81
CA VAL A 27 -33.77 -25.07 -12.78
C VAL A 27 -35.22 -25.37 -12.34
N GLY A 28 -35.38 -25.71 -11.06
CA GLY A 28 -36.69 -25.80 -10.41
C GLY A 28 -37.25 -24.43 -10.04
N ARG A 29 -38.56 -24.22 -10.24
CA ARG A 29 -39.26 -22.98 -9.88
C ARG A 29 -39.36 -22.82 -8.36
N SER A 30 -39.28 -21.59 -7.86
CA SER A 30 -39.93 -21.18 -6.61
C SER A 30 -40.35 -19.71 -6.72
N GLN A 31 -41.55 -19.40 -6.22
CA GLN A 31 -42.16 -18.08 -6.32
C GLN A 31 -41.73 -17.19 -5.15
N VAL A 32 -41.64 -15.87 -5.40
CA VAL A 32 -41.62 -14.85 -4.35
C VAL A 32 -42.73 -13.83 -4.66
N HIS A 33 -43.51 -13.47 -3.63
CA HIS A 33 -44.62 -12.53 -3.75
C HIS A 33 -44.16 -11.08 -3.94
N LEU A 34 -44.87 -10.31 -4.77
CA LEU A 34 -44.70 -8.87 -4.86
C LEU A 34 -45.30 -8.16 -3.64
N ALA A 35 -44.54 -7.24 -3.05
CA ALA A 35 -45.09 -6.12 -2.30
C ALA A 35 -44.76 -4.81 -3.04
N LYS A 36 -45.78 -4.14 -3.58
CA LYS A 36 -45.63 -2.84 -4.25
C LYS A 36 -45.43 -1.72 -3.22
N ARG A 37 -44.32 -0.99 -3.32
CA ARG A 37 -44.29 0.47 -3.07
C ARG A 37 -43.43 1.12 -4.14
N GLY A 38 -43.96 2.16 -4.78
CA GLY A 38 -43.28 2.87 -5.84
C GLY A 38 -42.53 4.09 -5.31
N MET A 39 -41.36 4.34 -5.87
CA MET A 39 -40.76 5.66 -5.97
C MET A 39 -40.14 5.74 -7.36
N GLU A 40 -40.54 6.74 -8.14
CA GLU A 40 -39.97 7.02 -9.45
C GLU A 40 -38.63 7.72 -9.27
N LEU A 41 -37.58 7.22 -9.92
CA LEU A 41 -36.38 8.00 -10.19
C LEU A 41 -35.98 7.80 -11.65
N ALA A 42 -35.61 8.87 -12.35
CA ALA A 42 -35.49 8.89 -13.79
C ALA A 42 -34.26 8.09 -14.28
N ALA A 43 -34.50 7.07 -15.11
CA ALA A 43 -33.44 6.32 -15.78
C ALA A 43 -33.08 6.95 -17.14
N THR A 44 -31.95 7.65 -17.21
CA THR A 44 -31.43 8.24 -18.44
C THR A 44 -30.89 7.15 -19.38
N LYS A 45 -31.72 6.66 -20.31
CA LYS A 45 -31.27 5.70 -21.33
C LYS A 45 -30.34 6.38 -22.35
N LYS A 46 -29.02 6.14 -22.26
CA LYS A 46 -28.10 6.38 -23.39
C LYS A 46 -28.45 5.40 -24.52
N ALA A 47 -28.90 5.91 -25.66
CA ALA A 47 -29.16 5.10 -26.84
C ALA A 47 -27.86 4.90 -27.65
N LEU A 48 -27.40 3.64 -27.81
CA LEU A 48 -26.34 3.33 -28.77
C LEU A 48 -26.92 3.37 -30.19
N ALA A 49 -26.38 4.26 -31.03
CA ALA A 49 -26.58 4.22 -32.47
C ALA A 49 -25.36 3.56 -33.14
N VAL A 50 -25.55 2.35 -33.67
CA VAL A 50 -24.55 1.72 -34.55
C VAL A 50 -24.72 2.29 -35.95
N ARG A 51 -23.68 2.94 -36.49
CA ARG A 51 -23.61 3.28 -37.91
C ARG A 51 -22.56 2.40 -38.58
N SER A 52 -22.91 1.90 -39.76
CA SER A 52 -21.98 1.19 -40.63
C SER A 52 -21.68 2.02 -41.87
N ARG A 53 -20.43 1.96 -42.34
CA ARG A 53 -20.00 2.56 -43.60
C ARG A 53 -19.41 1.47 -44.47
N ARG A 54 -19.86 1.41 -45.72
CA ARG A 54 -19.35 0.49 -46.73
C ARG A 54 -18.35 1.24 -47.60
N ILE A 55 -17.12 0.73 -47.68
CA ILE A 55 -16.08 1.27 -48.56
C ILE A 55 -15.73 0.17 -49.57
N ASN A 56 -15.85 0.50 -50.85
CA ASN A 56 -15.54 -0.40 -51.96
C ASN A 56 -14.25 0.05 -52.61
N TRP A 57 -13.29 -0.88 -52.76
CA TRP A 57 -12.06 -0.65 -53.51
C TRP A 57 -11.68 -1.95 -54.24
N GLY A 58 -11.31 -1.85 -55.52
CA GLY A 58 -10.73 -2.97 -56.27
C GLY A 58 -11.52 -4.29 -56.29
N GLY A 59 -12.86 -4.25 -56.27
CA GLY A 59 -13.71 -5.45 -56.30
C GLY A 59 -14.02 -6.08 -54.93
N TYR A 60 -13.50 -5.53 -53.82
CA TYR A 60 -13.81 -5.98 -52.47
C TYR A 60 -14.59 -4.90 -51.68
N SER A 61 -15.53 -5.36 -50.84
CA SER A 61 -16.40 -4.53 -49.99
C SER A 61 -16.04 -4.78 -48.53
N LEU A 62 -15.47 -3.78 -47.85
CA LEU A 62 -15.36 -3.78 -46.40
C LEU A 62 -16.51 -2.98 -45.78
N GLN A 63 -17.08 -3.52 -44.70
CA GLN A 63 -18.12 -2.88 -43.91
C GLN A 63 -17.59 -2.68 -42.49
N GLU A 64 -17.21 -1.45 -42.18
CA GLU A 64 -16.89 -1.06 -40.82
C GLU A 64 -18.19 -0.70 -40.09
N SER A 65 -18.26 -1.03 -38.80
CA SER A 65 -19.33 -0.63 -37.90
C SER A 65 -18.71 -0.04 -36.65
N TYR A 66 -19.10 1.18 -36.28
CA TYR A 66 -18.58 1.88 -35.10
C TYR A 66 -19.71 2.39 -34.22
N VAL A 67 -19.45 2.38 -32.92
CA VAL A 67 -20.31 2.98 -31.89
C VAL A 67 -19.87 4.41 -31.70
N VAL A 68 -20.76 5.36 -31.92
CA VAL A 68 -20.52 6.78 -31.61
C VAL A 68 -21.20 7.11 -30.30
N LEU A 69 -20.41 7.46 -29.28
CA LEU A 69 -20.91 8.19 -28.12
C LEU A 69 -21.09 9.65 -28.55
N ALA A 70 -22.34 10.12 -28.56
CA ALA A 70 -22.66 11.51 -28.83
C ALA A 70 -22.84 12.26 -27.51
N ASP A 71 -21.87 13.09 -27.15
CA ASP A 71 -22.03 14.07 -26.08
C ASP A 71 -22.85 15.25 -26.62
N ASN A 72 -24.10 15.36 -26.15
CA ASN A 72 -24.96 16.50 -26.46
C ASN A 72 -24.97 17.49 -25.30
N VAL A 73 -24.39 18.67 -25.58
CA VAL A 73 -24.65 19.91 -24.85
C VAL A 73 -26.16 20.16 -24.81
N ALA A 74 -26.70 20.44 -23.63
CA ALA A 74 -28.11 20.79 -23.45
C ALA A 74 -28.24 22.26 -23.00
N SER A 75 -28.89 23.08 -23.82
CA SER A 75 -29.32 24.43 -23.45
C SER A 75 -30.69 24.74 -24.05
N CYS A 76 -31.56 25.32 -23.23
CA CYS A 76 -32.89 25.87 -23.56
C CYS A 76 -34.04 24.88 -23.76
N SER A 77 -35.26 25.41 -23.60
CA SER A 77 -36.46 24.71 -23.10
C SER A 77 -37.63 24.74 -24.12
N PRO A 78 -38.88 24.40 -23.76
CA PRO A 78 -39.66 23.34 -24.40
C PRO A 78 -40.64 23.83 -25.49
N ASP A 79 -41.21 22.90 -26.28
CA ASP A 79 -42.67 22.76 -26.49
C ASP A 79 -43.08 21.72 -27.57
N ILE A 80 -44.34 21.26 -27.47
CA ILE A 80 -45.25 20.76 -28.55
C ILE A 80 -45.16 19.28 -29.07
N VAL A 81 -46.18 18.50 -28.63
CA VAL A 81 -47.12 17.62 -29.39
C VAL A 81 -46.72 16.20 -29.90
N THR A 82 -47.21 15.20 -29.14
CA THR A 82 -48.20 14.12 -29.48
C THR A 82 -48.08 13.14 -30.69
N GLU A 83 -48.58 11.91 -30.47
CA GLU A 83 -48.93 10.80 -31.41
C GLU A 83 -47.76 10.00 -32.05
N GLN A 84 -47.82 8.68 -32.31
CA GLN A 84 -48.93 7.70 -32.31
C GLN A 84 -48.50 6.28 -31.83
N LEU A 85 -49.49 5.40 -31.58
CA LEU A 85 -49.36 4.00 -31.11
C LEU A 85 -49.35 2.94 -32.23
N ASP A 86 -48.81 1.76 -31.91
CA ASP A 86 -49.10 0.40 -32.43
C ASP A 86 -49.03 0.08 -33.94
N ARG A 87 -48.35 -1.05 -34.30
CA ARG A 87 -49.01 -2.29 -34.83
C ARG A 87 -48.08 -3.43 -35.33
N VAL A 88 -48.63 -4.67 -35.26
CA VAL A 88 -48.36 -5.90 -36.06
C VAL A 88 -47.12 -6.77 -35.73
N GLN A 89 -47.27 -7.58 -34.67
CA GLN A 89 -47.54 -9.04 -34.68
C GLN A 89 -47.12 -9.96 -35.88
N GLU A 90 -46.41 -11.05 -35.53
CA GLU A 90 -46.33 -12.42 -36.12
C GLU A 90 -46.39 -12.71 -37.64
N ARG A 91 -45.40 -13.46 -38.15
CA ARG A 91 -45.51 -14.89 -38.59
C ARG A 91 -44.27 -15.37 -39.38
N GLY A 92 -43.98 -16.68 -39.36
CA GLY A 92 -43.30 -17.35 -40.48
C GLY A 92 -42.16 -18.33 -40.15
N SER A 93 -42.49 -19.58 -39.83
CA SER A 93 -41.52 -20.68 -39.70
C SER A 93 -41.27 -21.38 -41.04
N ARG A 94 -40.02 -21.71 -41.39
CA ARG A 94 -39.61 -23.00 -42.00
C ARG A 94 -38.09 -23.16 -42.08
N ALA A 95 -37.63 -24.41 -42.05
CA ALA A 95 -36.22 -24.79 -41.95
C ALA A 95 -35.60 -25.17 -43.30
N HIS A 96 -34.26 -25.15 -43.38
CA HIS A 96 -33.47 -26.05 -44.22
C HIS A 96 -32.08 -26.34 -43.60
N VAL A 97 -31.35 -27.28 -44.22
CA VAL A 97 -30.36 -28.18 -43.60
C VAL A 97 -28.91 -27.79 -43.87
N ALA A 98 -28.03 -28.08 -42.90
CA ALA A 98 -26.57 -28.28 -42.95
C ALA A 98 -25.64 -27.21 -43.59
N ALA A 99 -24.70 -26.69 -42.78
CA ALA A 99 -23.28 -27.08 -42.79
C ALA A 99 -22.43 -26.10 -41.94
N PRO A 100 -21.42 -26.56 -41.17
CA PRO A 100 -20.50 -25.64 -40.49
C PRO A 100 -19.43 -25.11 -41.46
N VAL A 101 -19.21 -23.80 -41.44
CA VAL A 101 -18.08 -23.16 -42.16
C VAL A 101 -17.05 -22.72 -41.12
N GLU A 102 -16.01 -23.54 -40.95
CA GLU A 102 -14.77 -23.10 -40.30
C GLU A 102 -13.96 -22.28 -41.30
N VAL A 103 -13.49 -21.09 -40.89
CA VAL A 103 -12.59 -20.26 -41.70
C VAL A 103 -11.17 -20.39 -41.14
N TYR A 104 -10.36 -21.23 -41.77
CA TYR A 104 -8.91 -21.27 -41.52
C TYR A 104 -8.19 -20.21 -42.37
N ALA A 105 -7.35 -19.40 -41.75
CA ALA A 105 -6.43 -18.53 -42.45
C ALA A 105 -5.21 -19.32 -42.94
N HIS A 106 -4.90 -19.24 -44.24
CA HIS A 106 -3.70 -19.85 -44.81
C HIS A 106 -2.47 -18.98 -44.60
N ALA A 107 -1.38 -19.62 -44.13
CA ALA A 107 -0.02 -19.29 -44.53
C ALA A 107 0.61 -20.57 -45.08
N GLY A 108 1.36 -20.49 -46.19
CA GLY A 108 1.90 -21.69 -46.82
C GLY A 108 3.16 -21.43 -47.64
N ALA A 109 4.18 -22.24 -47.35
CA ALA A 109 5.26 -22.60 -48.27
C ALA A 109 5.71 -24.04 -47.92
N LYS A 110 5.82 -24.91 -48.92
CA LYS A 110 6.28 -26.32 -48.80
C LYS A 110 7.82 -26.35 -49.00
N ALA A 111 8.59 -27.41 -48.76
CA ALA A 111 8.37 -28.86 -48.83
C ALA A 111 9.58 -29.61 -48.17
N PRO A 112 9.73 -30.95 -48.27
CA PRO A 112 8.80 -32.04 -47.95
C PRO A 112 9.38 -33.05 -46.93
N LEU A 113 8.53 -33.92 -46.35
CA LEU A 113 8.97 -35.11 -45.60
C LEU A 113 9.59 -36.18 -46.51
N GLN A 114 10.55 -36.94 -45.96
CA GLN A 114 10.55 -38.40 -46.11
C GLN A 114 10.77 -39.06 -44.74
N ALA A 115 9.98 -40.10 -44.47
CA ALA A 115 10.00 -40.86 -43.23
C ALA A 115 10.87 -42.11 -43.36
N LEU A 116 11.33 -42.65 -42.23
CA LEU A 116 11.64 -44.08 -42.08
C LEU A 116 11.44 -44.51 -40.62
N THR A 117 11.32 -45.82 -40.42
CA THR A 117 10.47 -46.44 -39.38
C THR A 117 11.24 -47.31 -38.37
N SER A 118 10.49 -47.87 -37.42
CA SER A 118 10.82 -48.96 -36.45
C SER A 118 11.87 -48.62 -35.38
N ASP A 119 11.64 -48.73 -34.06
CA ASP A 119 10.84 -49.67 -33.22
C ASP A 119 11.59 -50.95 -32.79
N ALA A 120 11.38 -51.35 -31.53
CA ALA A 120 11.85 -52.56 -30.84
C ALA A 120 13.39 -52.75 -30.65
N SER A 121 13.92 -53.41 -29.61
CA SER A 121 13.39 -53.80 -28.28
C SER A 121 14.49 -54.53 -27.46
N LYS A 122 14.41 -54.51 -26.10
CA LYS A 122 14.87 -55.57 -25.14
C LYS A 122 16.38 -55.93 -25.13
N THR A 123 16.99 -56.56 -24.12
CA THR A 123 16.81 -56.80 -22.65
C THR A 123 18.18 -57.27 -22.11
N ASN A 124 18.41 -57.24 -20.78
CA ASN A 124 18.93 -58.36 -19.95
C ASN A 124 19.65 -57.87 -18.65
N ASP A 125 19.04 -58.00 -17.46
CA ASP A 125 19.16 -59.16 -16.53
C ASP A 125 20.52 -59.90 -16.37
N VAL A 126 21.04 -60.35 -15.19
CA VAL A 126 20.77 -60.27 -13.71
C VAL A 126 22.11 -60.57 -12.95
N ILE A 127 22.14 -60.41 -11.60
CA ILE A 127 22.88 -61.17 -10.51
C ILE A 127 23.90 -60.28 -9.75
N VAL A 128 23.67 -59.73 -8.54
CA VAL A 128 23.45 -60.27 -7.17
C VAL A 128 24.72 -60.82 -6.47
N ASP A 129 25.23 -60.11 -5.44
CA ASP A 129 25.12 -60.51 -4.00
C ASP A 129 25.48 -59.35 -3.03
N ARG A 130 25.27 -59.54 -1.71
CA ARG A 130 25.17 -58.54 -0.62
C ARG A 130 26.44 -58.39 0.24
N GLN A 131 26.64 -57.19 0.81
CA GLN A 131 26.61 -56.91 2.28
C GLN A 131 27.01 -55.45 2.61
N GLY A 132 26.42 -54.83 3.66
CA GLY A 132 27.11 -53.80 4.47
C GLY A 132 26.68 -52.32 4.44
N LEU A 133 25.49 -52.00 4.97
CA LEU A 133 25.15 -50.78 5.74
C LEU A 133 25.51 -49.34 5.25
N HIS A 134 24.48 -48.68 4.70
CA HIS A 134 24.00 -47.32 5.02
C HIS A 134 24.95 -46.08 5.00
N HIS A 135 24.97 -45.38 3.85
CA HIS A 135 25.01 -43.91 3.75
C HIS A 135 24.43 -43.46 2.39
N ASP A 136 23.32 -42.70 2.40
CA ASP A 136 22.77 -41.92 1.27
C ASP A 136 22.46 -40.51 1.82
N LEU A 137 22.93 -39.35 1.34
CA LEU A 137 23.49 -38.94 0.04
C LEU A 137 22.52 -39.06 -1.15
N LYS A 138 21.62 -38.08 -1.28
CA LYS A 138 20.93 -37.80 -2.55
C LYS A 138 21.67 -36.74 -3.35
N PHE A 139 22.20 -37.17 -4.50
CA PHE A 139 22.82 -36.31 -5.50
C PHE A 139 21.80 -35.43 -6.23
N ALA A 140 22.17 -34.18 -6.50
CA ALA A 140 21.57 -33.38 -7.56
C ALA A 140 22.32 -33.60 -8.88
N TRP A 141 21.60 -33.68 -10.00
CA TRP A 141 22.22 -33.79 -11.33
C TRP A 141 22.67 -32.41 -11.82
N ARG A 142 23.95 -32.29 -12.16
CA ARG A 142 24.56 -31.10 -12.78
C ARG A 142 25.20 -31.54 -14.09
N ILE A 143 24.58 -31.25 -15.23
CA ILE A 143 25.19 -31.52 -16.54
C ILE A 143 26.19 -30.40 -16.83
N VAL A 144 27.46 -30.78 -16.93
CA VAL A 144 28.56 -29.93 -17.39
C VAL A 144 29.12 -30.54 -18.66
N THR A 145 29.22 -29.77 -19.73
CA THR A 145 29.96 -30.15 -20.94
C THR A 145 31.08 -29.14 -21.18
N HIS A 146 32.32 -29.60 -21.04
CA HIS A 146 33.52 -28.89 -21.51
C HIS A 146 33.85 -29.36 -22.92
N PHE A 147 34.27 -28.45 -23.80
CA PHE A 147 35.24 -28.76 -24.86
C PHE A 147 36.13 -27.53 -25.15
N ALA A 148 37.42 -27.79 -25.34
CA ALA A 148 38.47 -26.80 -25.56
C ALA A 148 38.86 -26.72 -27.07
N PRO A 149 39.60 -25.68 -27.52
CA PRO A 149 39.63 -25.27 -28.92
C PRO A 149 40.83 -25.81 -29.73
N PRO A 150 40.79 -25.66 -31.07
CA PRO A 150 41.99 -25.56 -31.89
C PRO A 150 42.07 -24.26 -32.72
N SER A 151 43.27 -23.92 -33.16
CA SER A 151 43.64 -22.84 -34.10
C SER A 151 45.02 -23.19 -34.69
N PRO A 152 45.55 -22.50 -35.72
CA PRO A 152 44.94 -21.79 -36.87
C PRO A 152 45.53 -22.23 -38.23
N ILE A 153 44.81 -22.08 -39.37
CA ILE A 153 45.45 -22.01 -40.71
C ILE A 153 44.75 -20.96 -41.61
N THR A 154 45.56 -20.10 -42.22
CA THR A 154 45.21 -19.06 -43.21
C THR A 154 45.04 -19.61 -44.63
N LEU A 155 44.13 -19.01 -45.42
CA LEU A 155 44.28 -18.83 -46.88
C LEU A 155 43.32 -17.73 -47.41
N LEU A 156 43.84 -16.84 -48.26
CA LEU A 156 43.15 -15.82 -49.08
C LEU A 156 43.35 -16.20 -50.58
N PRO A 157 42.80 -15.45 -51.56
CA PRO A 157 41.41 -15.01 -51.76
C PRO A 157 40.92 -15.41 -53.18
N PHE A 158 39.64 -15.24 -53.54
CA PHE A 158 39.27 -14.93 -54.95
C PHE A 158 37.89 -14.24 -55.08
N TYR A 159 37.79 -13.38 -56.10
CA TYR A 159 36.67 -12.47 -56.36
C TYR A 159 35.48 -13.12 -57.09
N LEU A 160 34.28 -12.55 -56.88
CA LEU A 160 33.31 -12.35 -57.97
C LEU A 160 32.44 -11.11 -57.71
N PHE A 161 32.25 -10.29 -58.75
CA PHE A 161 31.70 -8.94 -58.67
C PHE A 161 30.18 -8.90 -58.94
N SER A 162 29.49 -8.08 -58.12
CA SER A 162 28.37 -7.18 -58.47
C SER A 162 27.18 -7.69 -59.30
N SER A 163 26.00 -7.57 -58.70
CA SER A 163 24.91 -6.79 -59.30
C SER A 163 24.29 -5.87 -58.26
N HIS A 164 23.87 -4.66 -58.67
CA HIS A 164 23.39 -3.63 -57.75
C HIS A 164 22.01 -3.96 -57.16
N GLN A 165 21.90 -3.85 -55.83
CA GLN A 165 20.64 -3.56 -55.15
C GLN A 165 20.87 -2.44 -54.14
N LEU A 166 19.98 -1.44 -54.14
CA LEU A 166 20.14 -0.21 -53.35
C LEU A 166 20.20 -0.53 -51.84
N HIS A 167 21.23 -0.04 -51.16
CA HIS A 167 21.22 0.09 -49.72
C HIS A 167 20.19 1.15 -49.31
N ILE A 168 18.99 0.71 -48.91
CA ILE A 168 18.14 1.50 -48.03
C ILE A 168 18.69 1.31 -46.61
N ASN A 169 19.62 2.18 -46.21
CA ASN A 169 19.96 2.34 -44.80
C ASN A 169 18.73 2.90 -44.07
N ARG A 170 17.87 2.02 -43.56
CA ARG A 170 16.94 2.37 -42.49
C ARG A 170 17.73 2.52 -41.18
N THR A 171 18.33 3.69 -41.01
CA THR A 171 18.62 4.20 -39.67
C THR A 171 17.29 4.35 -38.95
N ASN A 172 16.99 3.46 -38.01
CA ASN A 172 15.94 3.69 -37.02
C ASN A 172 16.44 4.79 -36.06
N ASN A 173 16.41 6.04 -36.53
CA ASN A 173 16.53 7.21 -35.67
C ASN A 173 15.24 7.31 -34.87
N SER A 174 15.16 6.53 -33.78
CA SER A 174 14.28 6.87 -32.67
C SER A 174 14.77 8.22 -32.14
N MET A 175 14.03 9.28 -32.44
CA MET A 175 14.31 10.58 -31.83
C MET A 175 14.07 10.43 -30.32
N ASP A 176 15.09 10.76 -29.52
CA ASP A 176 15.00 10.74 -28.07
C ASP A 176 14.70 12.15 -27.58
N PHE A 177 13.48 12.39 -27.10
CA PHE A 177 13.02 13.69 -26.58
C PHE A 177 13.16 13.82 -25.06
N SER A 178 14.05 13.05 -24.43
CA SER A 178 14.33 13.18 -22.99
C SER A 178 15.03 14.50 -22.65
N CYS A 179 15.08 14.82 -21.35
CA CYS A 179 15.77 16.00 -20.83
C CYS A 179 16.82 15.61 -19.79
N HIS A 180 18.03 16.12 -19.95
CA HIS A 180 19.15 16.00 -19.02
C HIS A 180 19.57 17.40 -18.58
N VAL A 181 19.18 17.80 -17.37
CA VAL A 181 19.55 19.09 -16.79
C VAL A 181 20.58 18.84 -15.69
N GLN A 182 21.83 19.19 -15.95
CA GLN A 182 22.93 19.03 -15.00
C GLN A 182 22.94 20.22 -14.04
N ILE A 183 22.64 19.96 -12.77
CA ILE A 183 22.65 20.93 -11.69
C ILE A 183 24.02 20.91 -11.02
N ASN A 184 24.67 22.07 -10.92
CA ASN A 184 25.89 22.30 -10.16
C ASN A 184 25.53 23.17 -8.94
N ASN A 185 25.43 22.54 -7.75
CA ASN A 185 25.11 23.26 -6.52
C ASN A 185 26.40 23.81 -5.88
N GLU A 186 26.75 25.06 -6.22
CA GLU A 186 27.90 25.78 -5.65
C GLU A 186 27.55 26.48 -4.32
N SER A 187 26.37 26.24 -3.75
CA SER A 187 25.97 26.78 -2.45
C SER A 187 26.47 25.92 -1.28
N SER A 188 26.39 26.46 -0.05
CA SER A 188 26.76 25.77 1.19
C SER A 188 25.67 24.89 1.78
N GLU A 189 24.49 24.84 1.16
CA GLU A 189 23.31 24.13 1.65
C GLU A 189 22.81 23.12 0.61
N ASP A 190 22.20 22.04 1.09
CA ASP A 190 21.53 21.08 0.24
C ASP A 190 20.25 21.70 -0.34
N LEU A 191 19.98 21.44 -1.61
CA LEU A 191 18.73 21.83 -2.26
C LEU A 191 17.73 20.68 -2.08
N LEU A 192 16.67 20.93 -1.31
CA LEU A 192 15.62 19.96 -1.03
C LEU A 192 14.48 20.17 -2.03
N LEU A 193 13.98 19.12 -2.65
CA LEU A 193 12.82 19.21 -3.52
C LEU A 193 11.57 19.55 -2.69
N GLU A 194 10.90 20.64 -3.02
CA GLU A 194 9.64 21.08 -2.41
C GLU A 194 8.44 20.58 -3.23
N ASP A 195 8.52 20.66 -4.55
CA ASP A 195 7.43 20.30 -5.45
C ASP A 195 7.94 19.96 -6.85
N SER A 196 7.16 19.21 -7.62
CA SER A 196 7.45 18.93 -9.03
C SER A 196 6.18 18.68 -9.83
N GLY A 197 6.21 18.94 -11.12
CA GLY A 197 5.09 18.68 -12.01
C GLY A 197 5.53 18.24 -13.39
N LEU A 198 4.69 17.40 -13.98
CA LEU A 198 4.94 16.73 -15.25
C LEU A 198 3.82 17.11 -16.23
N GLU A 199 4.17 17.82 -17.31
CA GLU A 199 3.22 18.12 -18.39
C GLU A 199 3.30 17.04 -19.49
N SER A 200 4.51 16.52 -19.76
CA SER A 200 4.72 15.36 -20.64
C SER A 200 6.08 14.69 -20.40
N GLY A 201 6.19 13.40 -20.71
CA GLY A 201 7.34 12.57 -20.36
C GLY A 201 7.02 11.63 -19.21
N ASN A 202 8.06 11.04 -18.61
CA ASN A 202 7.95 10.19 -17.42
C ASN A 202 9.15 10.45 -16.51
N TRP A 203 8.92 10.55 -15.20
CA TRP A 203 10.01 10.54 -14.21
C TRP A 203 10.52 9.11 -14.01
N PRO A 204 11.81 8.83 -14.27
CA PRO A 204 12.41 7.52 -13.98
C PRO A 204 12.51 7.27 -12.47
N LEU A 205 12.90 6.05 -12.09
CA LEU A 205 13.27 5.75 -10.70
C LEU A 205 14.39 6.71 -10.22
N ARG A 206 14.31 7.16 -8.96
CA ARG A 206 15.19 8.17 -8.34
C ARG A 206 15.04 9.60 -8.91
N GLN A 207 14.00 9.88 -9.69
CA GLN A 207 13.75 11.20 -10.30
C GLN A 207 12.33 11.72 -10.00
N PRO A 208 12.10 13.05 -9.95
CA PRO A 208 13.14 14.09 -9.94
C PRO A 208 13.95 14.03 -8.65
N LEU A 209 15.25 14.33 -8.71
CA LEU A 209 16.16 14.29 -7.55
C LEU A 209 15.54 14.97 -6.33
N ASN A 210 15.34 14.26 -5.22
CA ASN A 210 14.71 14.84 -4.04
C ASN A 210 15.67 15.66 -3.16
N VAL A 211 16.98 15.44 -3.28
CA VAL A 211 18.06 16.21 -2.66
C VAL A 211 19.16 16.43 -3.70
N ILE A 212 19.68 17.65 -3.80
CA ILE A 212 20.92 17.96 -4.54
C ILE A 212 21.92 18.56 -3.56
N GLU A 213 22.99 17.82 -3.27
CA GLU A 213 23.87 18.11 -2.14
C GLU A 213 24.77 19.33 -2.37
N ALA A 214 25.09 20.04 -1.29
CA ALA A 214 26.01 21.18 -1.28
C ALA A 214 27.38 20.81 -1.89
N GLY A 215 27.85 21.61 -2.86
CA GLY A 215 29.12 21.39 -3.54
C GLY A 215 29.13 20.23 -4.53
N THR A 216 27.97 19.65 -4.89
CA THR A 216 27.89 18.51 -5.83
C THR A 216 27.29 18.87 -7.18
N GLN A 217 27.60 18.03 -8.17
CA GLN A 217 27.03 18.09 -9.51
C GLN A 217 26.16 16.86 -9.75
N GLN A 218 24.87 17.06 -10.06
CA GLN A 218 23.88 15.98 -10.21
C GLN A 218 22.99 16.23 -11.44
N THR A 219 22.43 15.18 -12.04
CA THR A 219 21.60 15.32 -13.25
C THR A 219 20.13 15.02 -12.94
N ILE A 220 19.28 16.01 -13.18
CA ILE A 220 17.83 15.80 -13.26
C ILE A 220 17.56 15.17 -14.64
N TYR A 221 16.92 14.00 -14.62
CA TYR A 221 16.62 13.24 -15.83
C TYR A 221 15.12 13.01 -15.95
N LEU A 222 14.55 13.44 -17.08
CA LEU A 222 13.17 13.21 -17.47
C LEU A 222 13.17 12.36 -18.75
N ALA A 223 12.63 11.14 -18.66
CA ALA A 223 12.52 10.25 -19.81
C ALA A 223 11.39 10.68 -20.75
N GLN A 224 11.56 10.39 -22.04
CA GLN A 224 10.56 10.71 -23.04
C GLN A 224 9.24 9.92 -22.86
N PRO A 225 8.10 10.48 -23.29
CA PRO A 225 6.85 9.73 -23.36
C PRO A 225 6.87 8.77 -24.56
N SER A 226 5.91 7.84 -24.62
CA SER A 226 5.75 6.94 -25.77
C SER A 226 5.44 7.67 -27.08
N TRP A 227 4.93 8.90 -26.99
CA TRP A 227 4.72 9.82 -28.10
C TRP A 227 4.69 11.27 -27.60
N GLY A 228 5.30 12.19 -28.36
CA GLY A 228 5.40 13.60 -28.00
C GLY A 228 6.76 14.00 -27.42
N GLY A 229 6.88 15.26 -27.01
CA GLY A 229 8.08 15.79 -26.34
C GLY A 229 7.99 15.63 -24.83
N SER A 230 9.05 15.97 -24.11
CA SER A 230 9.06 15.96 -22.64
C SER A 230 9.02 17.38 -22.09
N LYS A 231 8.25 17.61 -21.03
CA LYS A 231 8.12 18.88 -20.34
C LYS A 231 7.80 18.67 -18.86
N ALA A 232 8.62 19.26 -18.00
CA ALA A 232 8.41 19.21 -16.56
C ALA A 232 8.94 20.47 -15.86
N TRP A 233 8.60 20.59 -14.59
CA TRP A 233 9.20 21.57 -13.69
C TRP A 233 9.50 20.96 -12.32
N VAL A 234 10.45 21.56 -11.64
CA VAL A 234 10.92 21.20 -10.30
C VAL A 234 11.11 22.47 -9.49
N THR A 235 10.66 22.46 -8.24
CA THR A 235 10.86 23.53 -7.27
C THR A 235 11.73 22.97 -6.15
N TYR A 236 12.90 23.58 -5.95
CA TYR A 236 13.78 23.28 -4.83
C TYR A 236 13.77 24.42 -3.82
N GLU A 237 14.00 24.08 -2.57
CA GLU A 237 14.25 25.02 -1.49
C GLU A 237 15.56 24.74 -0.75
N ALA A 238 16.11 25.79 -0.13
CA ALA A 238 17.26 25.71 0.75
C ALA A 238 17.06 26.65 1.95
N ARG A 239 17.77 26.35 3.04
CA ARG A 239 17.69 27.14 4.28
C ARG A 239 18.49 28.44 4.13
N TYR A 240 17.84 29.57 4.39
CA TYR A 240 18.48 30.89 4.40
C TYR A 240 18.15 31.65 5.70
N GLY A 241 19.10 31.63 6.64
CA GLY A 241 18.90 32.17 7.98
C GLY A 241 17.87 31.34 8.77
N GLN A 242 16.74 31.96 9.12
CA GLN A 242 15.67 31.35 9.93
C GLN A 242 14.47 30.85 9.11
N GLY A 243 14.59 30.73 7.79
CA GLY A 243 13.50 30.21 6.95
C GLY A 243 13.97 29.68 5.61
N TRP A 244 13.03 29.13 4.87
CA TRP A 244 13.26 28.50 3.57
C TRP A 244 13.17 29.51 2.42
N ARG A 245 13.93 29.27 1.36
CA ARG A 245 13.93 30.05 0.12
C ARG A 245 13.95 29.08 -1.04
N ASN A 246 13.15 29.35 -2.06
CA ASN A 246 12.95 28.45 -3.19
C ASN A 246 13.25 29.09 -4.55
N PHE A 247 13.37 28.22 -5.55
CA PHE A 247 13.37 28.56 -6.98
C PHE A 247 12.72 27.42 -7.76
N THR A 248 12.16 27.73 -8.94
CA THR A 248 11.53 26.76 -9.83
C THR A 248 12.23 26.74 -11.19
N LEU A 249 12.68 25.57 -11.62
CA LEU A 249 13.15 25.33 -12.98
C LEU A 249 12.03 24.67 -13.80
N GLU A 250 11.74 25.18 -14.99
CA GLU A 250 10.99 24.47 -16.03
C GLU A 250 11.93 24.11 -17.17
N PHE A 251 11.77 22.91 -17.74
CA PHE A 251 12.49 22.48 -18.92
C PHE A 251 11.61 21.67 -19.88
N GLU A 252 11.89 21.81 -21.18
CA GLU A 252 11.07 21.28 -22.28
C GLU A 252 11.93 20.87 -23.48
N CYS A 253 11.80 19.61 -23.91
CA CYS A 253 12.29 19.09 -25.18
C CYS A 253 11.10 18.74 -26.10
N PRO A 254 10.66 19.67 -26.97
CA PRO A 254 9.45 19.48 -27.77
C PRO A 254 9.69 18.58 -28.99
N ALA A 255 8.77 17.65 -29.26
CA ALA A 255 8.85 16.74 -30.41
C ALA A 255 8.45 17.37 -31.77
N MET A 256 8.09 18.65 -31.80
CA MET A 256 7.72 19.33 -33.04
C MET A 256 8.96 19.80 -33.82
N PRO A 257 9.07 19.48 -35.13
CA PRO A 257 10.18 19.95 -35.96
C PRO A 257 10.40 21.46 -35.86
N LEU A 258 11.67 21.87 -35.79
CA LEU A 258 12.13 23.27 -35.67
C LEU A 258 11.81 23.99 -34.33
N SER A 259 11.11 23.35 -33.40
CA SER A 259 10.90 23.92 -32.06
C SER A 259 12.22 23.99 -31.29
N LYS A 260 12.32 24.96 -30.36
CA LYS A 260 13.50 25.10 -29.50
C LYS A 260 13.32 24.29 -28.23
N ASN A 261 14.42 23.75 -27.71
CA ASN A 261 14.50 23.30 -26.33
C ASN A 261 14.47 24.51 -25.39
N HIS A 262 13.89 24.34 -24.21
CA HIS A 262 13.80 25.38 -23.20
C HIS A 262 14.30 24.88 -21.84
N VAL A 263 15.07 25.71 -21.15
CA VAL A 263 15.33 25.62 -19.71
C VAL A 263 15.21 27.03 -19.16
N LYS A 264 14.38 27.24 -18.14
CA LYS A 264 14.15 28.57 -17.56
C LYS A 264 13.89 28.52 -16.07
N VAL A 265 14.36 29.54 -15.37
CA VAL A 265 13.96 29.84 -13.99
C VAL A 265 12.60 30.55 -14.05
N LYS A 266 11.54 29.95 -13.49
CA LYS A 266 10.17 30.50 -13.47
C LYS A 266 9.96 31.49 -12.33
N ASP A 267 10.33 31.05 -11.13
CA ASP A 267 10.29 31.83 -9.89
C ASP A 267 11.62 31.62 -9.15
N CYS A 268 12.06 32.61 -8.40
CA CYS A 268 13.35 32.60 -7.73
C CYS A 268 13.41 33.61 -6.59
N SER A 269 13.64 33.09 -5.38
CA SER A 269 14.01 33.90 -4.23
C SER A 269 15.32 34.63 -4.50
N ARG A 270 15.36 35.96 -4.29
CA ARG A 270 16.51 36.86 -4.54
C ARG A 270 17.84 36.51 -3.83
N VAL A 271 17.87 35.45 -3.03
CA VAL A 271 19.09 34.94 -2.37
C VAL A 271 19.88 34.01 -3.29
N PHE A 272 19.23 33.42 -4.30
CA PHE A 272 19.86 32.56 -5.29
C PHE A 272 20.34 33.38 -6.48
N GLU A 273 21.51 33.00 -6.99
CA GLU A 273 22.06 33.38 -8.28
C GLU A 273 22.12 32.10 -9.11
N ILE A 274 21.37 32.06 -10.22
CA ILE A 274 21.17 30.84 -11.03
C ILE A 274 21.58 31.14 -12.47
N ASP A 275 22.70 30.55 -12.89
CA ASP A 275 23.20 30.64 -14.25
C ASP A 275 22.75 29.41 -15.05
N VAL A 276 21.99 29.62 -16.11
CA VAL A 276 21.62 28.56 -17.06
C VAL A 276 22.54 28.69 -18.29
N THR A 277 23.43 27.73 -18.47
CA THR A 277 24.44 27.69 -19.55
C THR A 277 24.30 26.43 -20.41
N ASP A 278 24.99 26.42 -21.54
CA ASP A 278 25.16 25.22 -22.39
C ASP A 278 23.85 24.56 -22.84
N VAL A 279 22.76 25.33 -22.89
CA VAL A 279 21.45 24.85 -23.35
C VAL A 279 21.55 24.49 -24.82
N GLN A 280 21.38 23.21 -25.12
CA GLN A 280 21.24 22.72 -26.49
C GLN A 280 19.93 23.23 -27.08
N GLU A 281 19.93 24.41 -27.70
CA GLU A 281 18.70 25.07 -28.20
C GLU A 281 17.88 24.23 -29.19
N ARG A 282 18.50 23.28 -29.90
CA ARG A 282 17.89 22.46 -30.96
C ARG A 282 18.45 21.05 -31.00
N GLY A 283 17.63 20.13 -31.49
CA GLY A 283 17.94 18.70 -31.50
C GLY A 283 17.49 18.04 -30.20
N SER A 284 17.69 16.72 -30.12
CA SER A 284 17.20 15.91 -29.02
C SER A 284 18.26 14.85 -28.65
N PRO A 285 18.42 14.45 -27.38
CA PRO A 285 17.69 14.96 -26.21
C PRO A 285 18.03 16.41 -25.86
N LEU A 286 17.32 17.00 -24.90
CA LEU A 286 17.73 18.28 -24.30
C LEU A 286 18.90 18.04 -23.35
N THR A 287 19.94 18.86 -23.50
CA THR A 287 21.03 18.99 -22.52
C THR A 287 21.17 20.46 -22.10
N ALA A 288 21.46 20.69 -20.81
CA ALA A 288 21.70 22.01 -20.25
C ALA A 288 22.46 21.93 -18.92
N ASN A 289 23.23 22.97 -18.62
CA ASN A 289 23.90 23.15 -17.33
C ASN A 289 23.21 24.26 -16.53
N VAL A 290 22.99 24.05 -15.24
CA VAL A 290 22.42 25.04 -14.32
C VAL A 290 23.31 25.13 -13.09
N THR A 291 24.02 26.24 -12.93
CA THR A 291 24.83 26.50 -11.74
C THR A 291 24.04 27.35 -10.76
N ILE A 292 24.00 26.90 -9.50
CA ILE A 292 23.20 27.49 -8.43
C ILE A 292 24.13 27.95 -7.32
N ARG A 293 24.08 29.25 -7.01
CA ARG A 293 24.79 29.88 -5.89
C ARG A 293 23.79 30.52 -4.93
N MET A 294 24.19 30.69 -3.68
CA MET A 294 23.42 31.42 -2.67
C MET A 294 24.38 32.29 -1.84
N ASP A 295 24.06 33.59 -1.65
CA ASP A 295 24.98 34.51 -0.95
C ASP A 295 25.10 34.15 0.54
N SER A 296 26.26 33.59 0.92
CA SER A 296 26.56 33.09 2.26
C SER A 296 26.68 34.18 3.34
N LYS A 297 26.70 35.47 2.98
CA LYS A 297 26.98 36.61 3.90
C LYS A 297 26.00 36.80 5.07
N LYS A 298 24.92 36.01 5.16
CA LYS A 298 24.02 35.95 6.32
C LYS A 298 23.57 34.53 6.71
N SER A 299 24.28 33.48 6.28
CA SER A 299 24.01 32.13 6.83
C SER A 299 24.40 32.10 8.30
N ILE A 300 23.43 31.87 9.18
CA ILE A 300 23.68 31.67 10.61
C ILE A 300 24.12 30.23 10.77
N ILE A 301 25.34 30.01 11.27
CA ILE A 301 25.81 28.68 11.68
C ILE A 301 25.00 28.22 12.89
N THR A 302 23.85 27.61 12.64
CA THR A 302 23.15 26.82 13.65
C THR A 302 23.92 25.51 13.80
N LYS A 303 24.64 25.37 14.91
CA LYS A 303 25.08 24.05 15.42
C LYS A 303 23.86 23.27 15.90
N ASN A 304 23.08 22.75 14.96
CA ASN A 304 22.39 21.50 15.18
C ASN A 304 23.34 20.39 14.70
N ASP A 305 23.43 19.30 15.45
CA ASP A 305 24.07 18.06 14.99
C ASP A 305 23.15 17.33 14.00
N ASP A 306 22.64 18.07 13.00
CA ASP A 306 21.90 17.51 11.87
C ASP A 306 22.88 16.61 11.09
N PHE A 307 22.45 15.38 10.80
CA PHE A 307 23.29 14.25 10.39
C PHE A 307 23.84 14.42 8.95
N ARG A 308 24.72 15.41 8.74
CA ARG A 308 25.41 15.70 7.48
C ARG A 308 26.40 14.57 7.18
N ALA A 309 26.01 13.70 6.24
CA ALA A 309 26.82 12.59 5.78
C ALA A 309 27.09 12.73 4.28
N ASN A 310 28.39 12.75 3.94
CA ASN A 310 28.94 12.96 2.59
C ASN A 310 28.83 11.68 1.75
N TYR A 311 28.38 11.76 0.50
CA TYR A 311 28.35 10.61 -0.43
C TYR A 311 28.61 11.02 -1.89
N ASP A 312 28.77 10.02 -2.75
CA ASP A 312 29.04 10.11 -4.19
C ASP A 312 28.02 9.24 -4.97
N ILE A 313 27.90 9.44 -6.29
CA ILE A 313 26.71 9.09 -7.08
C ILE A 313 26.90 7.84 -7.98
N GLY A 314 25.84 7.04 -8.13
CA GLY A 314 25.76 5.95 -9.11
C GLY A 314 24.38 5.82 -9.78
N VAL A 315 24.36 5.50 -11.08
CA VAL A 315 23.17 5.43 -11.96
C VAL A 315 23.32 4.22 -12.91
N GLY A 316 22.30 3.45 -13.28
CA GLY A 316 20.87 3.49 -12.94
C GLY A 316 20.00 3.15 -14.17
N VAL A 317 18.98 2.28 -14.05
CA VAL A 317 18.17 1.78 -15.17
C VAL A 317 16.69 1.60 -14.82
N SER A 318 15.82 1.83 -15.80
CA SER A 318 14.35 1.65 -15.70
C SER A 318 13.89 0.38 -16.41
N PHE A 319 12.90 -0.33 -15.85
CA PHE A 319 12.24 -1.47 -16.52
C PHE A 319 10.85 -1.10 -17.07
N PRO A 320 10.48 -1.51 -18.29
CA PRO A 320 9.27 -1.04 -18.97
C PRO A 320 8.13 -2.06 -18.97
N THR A 321 7.64 -2.49 -17.80
CA THR A 321 6.40 -3.28 -17.72
C THR A 321 5.55 -2.87 -16.52
N LYS A 322 4.41 -2.25 -16.81
CA LYS A 322 3.29 -2.09 -15.87
C LYS A 322 2.64 -3.46 -15.65
N MET A 323 3.30 -4.31 -14.86
CA MET A 323 2.58 -5.31 -14.07
C MET A 323 1.68 -4.54 -13.08
N ASP A 324 0.59 -5.16 -12.60
CA ASP A 324 -0.28 -4.57 -11.59
C ASP A 324 0.44 -4.55 -10.23
N ILE A 325 1.43 -3.66 -10.12
CA ILE A 325 2.12 -3.30 -8.88
C ILE A 325 1.11 -2.51 -8.07
N LYS A 326 0.69 -3.07 -6.93
CA LYS A 326 -0.15 -2.39 -5.94
C LYS A 326 0.46 -1.06 -5.53
N PHE A 327 -0.36 -0.11 -5.12
CA PHE A 327 0.16 1.19 -4.71
C PHE A 327 1.06 1.01 -3.46
N PRO A 328 2.23 1.67 -3.37
CA PRO A 328 3.10 1.62 -2.17
C PRO A 328 2.48 2.42 -1.01
N VAL A 329 1.42 1.85 -0.42
CA VAL A 329 0.61 2.44 0.66
C VAL A 329 1.46 2.75 1.88
N HIS A 330 2.14 1.73 2.41
CA HIS A 330 2.92 1.82 3.64
C HIS A 330 4.10 2.78 3.46
N GLU A 331 4.78 2.73 2.32
CA GLU A 331 5.89 3.64 2.05
C GLU A 331 5.40 5.08 1.85
N SER A 332 4.24 5.30 1.24
CA SER A 332 3.68 6.65 1.08
C SER A 332 3.20 7.26 2.41
N ILE A 333 2.62 6.43 3.30
CA ILE A 333 2.33 6.78 4.69
C ILE A 333 3.64 7.18 5.42
N VAL A 334 4.72 6.41 5.22
CA VAL A 334 6.00 6.68 5.87
C VAL A 334 6.72 7.90 5.27
N VAL A 335 6.64 8.16 3.96
CA VAL A 335 7.13 9.41 3.35
C VAL A 335 6.40 10.61 3.96
N ALA A 336 5.07 10.56 4.09
CA ALA A 336 4.30 11.62 4.73
C ALA A 336 4.70 11.81 6.19
N ALA A 337 4.91 10.71 6.92
CA ALA A 337 5.36 10.76 8.31
C ALA A 337 6.75 11.38 8.48
N PHE A 338 7.69 11.14 7.55
CA PHE A 338 8.99 11.81 7.53
C PHE A 338 8.87 13.32 7.24
N ILE A 339 8.02 13.71 6.28
CA ILE A 339 7.77 15.12 5.92
C ILE A 339 7.19 15.92 7.10
N GLU A 340 6.31 15.31 7.89
CA GLU A 340 5.65 15.95 9.04
C GLU A 340 6.44 15.82 10.36
N SER A 341 7.62 15.19 10.35
CA SER A 341 8.46 14.98 11.54
C SER A 341 9.47 16.10 11.80
N ASP A 342 10.14 16.04 12.96
CA ASP A 342 11.32 16.85 13.27
C ASP A 342 12.52 16.55 12.33
N MET A 343 12.45 15.55 11.45
CA MET A 343 13.52 15.23 10.49
C MET A 343 13.48 16.18 9.30
N THR A 344 14.63 16.74 8.91
CA THR A 344 14.72 17.43 7.62
C THR A 344 14.56 16.40 6.48
N PHE A 345 13.43 16.48 5.79
CA PHE A 345 13.06 15.59 4.68
C PHE A 345 12.42 16.42 3.56
N PRO A 346 12.78 16.22 2.27
CA PRO A 346 12.25 17.05 1.18
C PRO A 346 10.76 16.81 1.00
N ARG A 347 9.96 17.88 1.01
CA ARG A 347 8.49 17.80 0.96
C ARG A 347 7.99 17.27 -0.38
N GLY A 348 8.72 17.50 -1.46
CA GLY A 348 8.47 16.93 -2.80
C GLY A 348 8.87 15.46 -2.95
N THR A 349 9.25 14.76 -1.86
CA THR A 349 9.55 13.33 -1.93
C THR A 349 8.28 12.51 -2.12
N VAL A 350 8.37 11.53 -3.01
CA VAL A 350 7.44 10.43 -3.25
C VAL A 350 8.23 9.13 -3.30
N TYR A 351 7.58 7.96 -3.20
CA TYR A 351 8.29 6.69 -3.18
C TYR A 351 9.30 6.51 -4.33
N ASN A 352 8.93 6.94 -5.54
CA ASN A 352 9.77 6.84 -6.74
C ASN A 352 11.09 7.62 -6.65
N ASN A 353 11.17 8.73 -5.91
CA ASN A 353 12.32 9.64 -5.92
C ASN A 353 13.14 9.72 -4.62
N ILE A 354 12.84 8.86 -3.65
CA ILE A 354 13.68 8.61 -2.46
C ILE A 354 15.14 8.39 -2.90
N ASN A 355 16.13 8.99 -2.23
CA ASN A 355 17.56 8.80 -2.54
C ASN A 355 18.20 7.65 -1.75
N ASP A 356 19.41 7.21 -2.14
CA ASP A 356 20.01 5.97 -1.61
C ASP A 356 20.34 6.06 -0.12
N LYS A 357 20.60 7.28 0.41
CA LYS A 357 20.78 7.51 1.85
C LYS A 357 19.50 7.25 2.64
N GLN A 358 18.34 7.48 2.05
CA GLN A 358 17.02 7.31 2.66
C GLN A 358 16.47 5.89 2.43
N TRP A 359 16.80 5.27 1.30
CA TRP A 359 16.17 4.03 0.83
C TRP A 359 16.25 2.85 1.82
N GLU A 360 17.30 2.73 2.62
CA GLU A 360 17.37 1.66 3.64
C GLU A 360 16.27 1.77 4.72
N PHE A 361 15.68 2.94 4.98
CA PHE A 361 14.45 3.02 5.78
C PHE A 361 13.28 2.31 5.06
N PHE A 362 13.14 2.52 3.75
CA PHE A 362 12.04 1.99 2.96
C PHE A 362 12.21 0.51 2.61
N ARG A 363 13.45 0.00 2.46
CA ARG A 363 13.74 -1.45 2.52
C ARG A 363 13.25 -2.06 3.82
N GLY A 364 13.25 -1.31 4.91
CA GLY A 364 12.71 -1.72 6.20
C GLY A 364 11.20 -1.71 6.23
N VAL A 365 10.56 -0.72 5.59
CA VAL A 365 9.09 -0.69 5.46
C VAL A 365 8.60 -1.91 4.67
N VAL A 366 9.20 -2.23 3.53
CA VAL A 366 8.82 -3.41 2.72
C VAL A 366 9.20 -4.75 3.38
N TRP A 367 10.08 -4.75 4.39
CA TRP A 367 10.64 -6.00 4.94
C TRP A 367 9.60 -6.88 5.62
N ASN A 368 8.52 -6.34 6.20
CA ASN A 368 7.52 -7.17 6.86
C ASN A 368 6.70 -8.00 5.86
N ASP A 369 6.36 -7.40 4.71
CA ASP A 369 5.70 -8.06 3.57
C ASP A 369 6.65 -9.01 2.83
N ASP A 370 7.95 -8.70 2.81
CA ASP A 370 8.99 -9.54 2.22
C ASP A 370 10.15 -9.84 3.19
N PRO A 371 9.91 -10.61 4.26
CA PRO A 371 10.90 -10.89 5.30
C PRO A 371 11.90 -11.98 4.86
N SER A 372 11.75 -12.47 3.62
CA SER A 372 12.73 -13.30 2.92
C SER A 372 13.53 -12.52 1.89
N CYS A 373 13.20 -11.24 1.60
CA CYS A 373 13.81 -10.41 0.55
C CYS A 373 13.72 -10.97 -0.89
N LEU A 374 12.65 -11.72 -1.21
CA LEU A 374 12.40 -12.39 -2.50
C LEU A 374 11.78 -11.49 -3.59
N LEU A 375 11.41 -10.25 -3.27
CA LEU A 375 11.00 -9.24 -4.24
C LEU A 375 12.21 -8.50 -4.85
N PHE A 376 13.42 -8.68 -4.31
CA PHE A 376 14.61 -7.89 -4.63
C PHE A 376 15.76 -8.76 -5.15
N GLU A 377 16.49 -8.26 -6.13
CA GLU A 377 17.67 -8.92 -6.70
C GLU A 377 18.90 -8.78 -5.78
N ASP A 378 19.63 -9.87 -5.56
CA ASP A 378 20.80 -9.91 -4.66
C ASP A 378 22.09 -9.44 -5.36
N VAL A 379 22.21 -8.11 -5.50
CA VAL A 379 23.30 -7.40 -6.18
C VAL A 379 24.13 -6.54 -5.24
N THR A 380 25.39 -6.30 -5.60
CA THR A 380 26.35 -5.58 -4.75
C THR A 380 26.16 -4.05 -4.74
N GLU A 381 25.61 -3.49 -5.83
CA GLU A 381 25.61 -2.04 -6.10
C GLU A 381 24.23 -1.36 -5.99
N ASP A 382 23.11 -2.10 -6.04
CA ASP A 382 21.77 -1.50 -6.08
C ASP A 382 20.71 -2.35 -5.35
N ASN A 383 20.39 -1.98 -4.11
CA ASN A 383 19.34 -2.60 -3.29
C ASN A 383 17.91 -2.19 -3.67
N ARG A 384 17.69 -1.58 -4.85
CA ARG A 384 16.36 -1.20 -5.38
C ARG A 384 15.87 -2.06 -6.54
N MET A 385 16.73 -2.92 -7.09
CA MET A 385 16.33 -3.72 -8.25
C MET A 385 15.30 -4.78 -7.82
N PHE A 386 14.05 -4.58 -8.24
CA PHE A 386 12.98 -5.53 -8.05
C PHE A 386 13.12 -6.69 -9.04
N GLY A 387 12.98 -7.92 -8.53
CA GLY A 387 12.77 -9.10 -9.35
C GLY A 387 11.31 -9.20 -9.84
N LEU A 388 11.00 -10.26 -10.58
CA LEU A 388 9.63 -10.49 -11.10
C LEU A 388 8.59 -10.89 -10.02
N GLY A 389 8.98 -10.94 -8.73
CA GLY A 389 8.12 -11.35 -7.61
C GLY A 389 7.67 -12.82 -7.60
N VAL A 390 8.12 -13.63 -8.56
CA VAL A 390 7.72 -15.04 -8.72
C VAL A 390 8.16 -15.89 -7.53
N GLU A 391 9.35 -15.64 -6.98
CA GLU A 391 9.86 -16.37 -5.82
C GLU A 391 9.07 -16.04 -4.56
N TRP A 392 8.81 -14.75 -4.32
CA TRP A 392 7.93 -14.29 -3.24
C TRP A 392 6.53 -14.92 -3.34
N LEU A 393 5.90 -14.86 -4.52
CA LEU A 393 4.56 -15.42 -4.74
C LEU A 393 4.52 -16.94 -4.50
N ASN A 394 5.57 -17.65 -4.89
CA ASN A 394 5.71 -19.07 -4.63
C ASN A 394 5.92 -19.37 -3.14
N ALA A 395 6.73 -18.59 -2.43
CA ALA A 395 6.91 -18.73 -0.98
C ALA A 395 5.60 -18.43 -0.22
N PHE A 396 4.93 -17.33 -0.57
CA PHE A 396 3.65 -16.92 0.01
C PHE A 396 2.55 -17.97 -0.18
N LYS A 397 2.40 -18.54 -1.39
CA LYS A 397 1.36 -19.53 -1.68
C LYS A 397 1.74 -20.95 -1.26
N PHE A 398 2.95 -21.40 -1.60
CA PHE A 398 3.36 -22.80 -1.56
C PHE A 398 4.65 -23.08 -0.76
N GLY A 399 5.21 -22.07 -0.09
CA GLY A 399 6.40 -22.20 0.74
C GLY A 399 6.19 -23.12 1.95
N ASP A 400 7.30 -23.61 2.50
CA ASP A 400 7.35 -24.38 3.74
C ASP A 400 6.88 -23.50 4.92
N GLU A 401 6.07 -24.06 5.82
CA GLU A 401 5.58 -23.39 7.05
C GLU A 401 6.70 -22.82 7.93
N LYS A 402 7.94 -23.28 7.73
CA LYS A 402 9.15 -22.83 8.45
C LYS A 402 9.82 -21.57 7.88
N CYS A 403 9.49 -21.15 6.66
CA CYS A 403 10.12 -19.99 6.02
C CYS A 403 9.49 -18.67 6.50
N MET A 404 10.27 -17.58 6.50
CA MET A 404 9.79 -16.28 6.97
C MET A 404 8.50 -15.82 6.30
N THR A 405 8.38 -15.90 4.97
CA THR A 405 7.16 -15.48 4.26
C THR A 405 5.90 -16.20 4.76
N LYS A 406 5.96 -17.52 5.00
CA LYS A 406 4.81 -18.25 5.56
C LYS A 406 4.55 -17.91 7.01
N ARG A 407 5.60 -17.78 7.82
CA ARG A 407 5.48 -17.51 9.27
C ARG A 407 4.93 -16.12 9.54
N SER A 408 5.35 -15.11 8.79
CA SER A 408 4.86 -13.73 8.93
C SER A 408 3.42 -13.58 8.45
N HIS A 409 3.03 -14.14 7.31
CA HIS A 409 1.70 -13.89 6.76
C HIS A 409 0.62 -14.86 7.27
N MET A 410 0.96 -16.12 7.57
CA MET A 410 -0.03 -17.18 7.86
C MET A 410 0.28 -17.97 9.14
N GLY A 411 1.38 -17.64 9.83
CA GLY A 411 1.93 -18.46 10.91
C GLY A 411 2.12 -17.72 12.24
N ASP A 412 3.14 -18.14 12.98
CA ASP A 412 3.41 -17.69 14.35
C ASP A 412 4.07 -16.31 14.45
N LEU A 413 4.44 -15.69 13.33
CA LEU A 413 4.99 -14.33 13.25
C LEU A 413 4.01 -13.29 12.67
N GLN A 414 2.72 -13.61 12.52
CA GLN A 414 1.65 -12.65 12.11
C GLN A 414 1.63 -11.33 12.90
N PHE A 415 2.17 -11.30 14.10
CA PHE A 415 2.33 -10.07 14.85
C PHE A 415 3.29 -9.05 14.20
N PHE A 416 4.05 -9.42 13.16
CA PHE A 416 4.79 -8.50 12.29
C PHE A 416 3.85 -7.56 11.49
N HIS A 417 2.62 -7.99 11.23
CA HIS A 417 1.56 -7.17 10.60
C HIS A 417 0.55 -6.66 11.63
N GLY A 418 0.94 -6.59 12.91
CA GLY A 418 0.01 -6.31 14.00
C GLY A 418 -1.05 -7.38 14.23
N MET A 419 -1.02 -8.54 13.56
CA MET A 419 -2.04 -9.58 13.63
C MET A 419 -1.80 -10.61 14.75
N GLY A 420 -2.87 -11.27 15.19
CA GLY A 420 -2.80 -12.45 16.04
C GLY A 420 -2.37 -13.68 15.24
N SER A 421 -1.56 -14.57 15.86
CA SER A 421 -1.06 -15.76 15.15
C SER A 421 -2.12 -16.85 14.92
N VAL A 422 -3.16 -16.91 15.75
CA VAL A 422 -4.19 -17.95 15.72
C VAL A 422 -5.54 -17.41 16.19
N MET A 423 -6.62 -17.95 15.62
CA MET A 423 -7.99 -17.69 16.06
C MET A 423 -8.14 -17.89 17.57
N GLY A 424 -8.75 -16.92 18.25
CA GLY A 424 -8.94 -16.93 19.71
C GLY A 424 -7.68 -16.59 20.52
N GLU A 425 -6.59 -16.11 19.90
CA GLU A 425 -5.45 -15.57 20.64
C GLU A 425 -5.86 -14.38 21.52
N LYS A 426 -5.38 -14.33 22.77
CA LYS A 426 -5.64 -13.20 23.67
C LYS A 426 -4.87 -11.96 23.19
N PRO A 427 -5.49 -10.77 23.12
CA PRO A 427 -4.84 -9.58 22.57
C PRO A 427 -3.61 -9.15 23.40
N GLN A 428 -3.56 -9.49 24.69
CA GLN A 428 -2.37 -9.25 25.52
C GLN A 428 -1.15 -10.10 25.09
N LYS A 429 -1.35 -11.27 24.46
CA LYS A 429 -0.26 -12.09 23.91
C LYS A 429 0.26 -11.45 22.62
N THR A 430 -0.62 -11.12 21.68
CA THR A 430 -0.26 -10.47 20.42
C THR A 430 0.49 -9.16 20.67
N ARG A 431 -0.06 -8.28 21.52
CA ARG A 431 0.61 -7.03 21.93
C ARG A 431 1.98 -7.28 22.57
N LYS A 432 2.12 -8.30 23.42
CA LYS A 432 3.42 -8.62 24.02
C LYS A 432 4.44 -8.99 22.93
N ASN A 433 4.05 -9.78 21.94
CA ASN A 433 4.95 -10.19 20.85
C ASN A 433 5.35 -8.98 19.99
N ILE A 434 4.38 -8.15 19.59
CA ILE A 434 4.60 -6.84 18.92
C ILE A 434 5.65 -6.02 19.67
N LEU A 435 5.43 -5.75 20.96
CA LEU A 435 6.31 -4.91 21.76
C LEU A 435 7.70 -5.52 21.98
N THR A 436 7.79 -6.85 22.07
CA THR A 436 9.09 -7.56 22.20
C THR A 436 9.93 -7.38 20.93
N TRP A 437 9.31 -7.50 19.76
CA TRP A 437 9.99 -7.31 18.47
C TRP A 437 10.33 -5.84 18.22
N MET A 438 9.39 -4.92 18.46
CA MET A 438 9.62 -3.47 18.40
C MET A 438 10.76 -3.03 19.34
N GLU A 439 10.90 -3.64 20.52
CA GLU A 439 12.02 -3.36 21.45
C GLU A 439 13.38 -3.69 20.80
N VAL A 440 13.50 -4.84 20.15
CA VAL A 440 14.75 -5.28 19.51
C VAL A 440 15.06 -4.41 18.28
N MET A 441 14.09 -4.21 17.40
CA MET A 441 14.26 -3.44 16.17
C MET A 441 14.56 -1.97 16.43
N TYR A 442 13.87 -1.33 17.38
CA TYR A 442 14.12 0.06 17.74
C TYR A 442 15.50 0.26 18.40
N LYS A 443 15.92 -0.66 19.28
CA LYS A 443 17.25 -0.59 19.90
C LYS A 443 18.37 -0.82 18.89
N LEU A 444 18.18 -1.74 17.95
CA LEU A 444 19.08 -1.96 16.82
C LEU A 444 19.18 -0.70 15.94
N ALA A 445 18.05 -0.07 15.64
CA ALA A 445 17.97 1.18 14.90
C ALA A 445 18.71 2.34 15.60
N CYS A 446 18.57 2.48 16.92
CA CYS A 446 19.34 3.46 17.68
C CYS A 446 20.83 3.13 17.67
N GLY A 447 21.18 1.86 17.89
CA GLY A 447 22.53 1.30 17.76
C GLY A 447 23.45 1.57 18.95
N ASP A 448 22.91 2.13 20.03
CA ASP A 448 23.54 2.46 21.31
C ASP A 448 22.79 1.87 22.53
N GLN A 449 21.66 1.17 22.31
CA GLN A 449 20.80 0.62 23.36
C GLN A 449 20.99 -0.90 23.60
N GLY A 450 22.18 -1.43 23.28
CA GLY A 450 22.61 -2.80 23.66
C GLY A 450 22.15 -3.94 22.75
N ILE A 451 21.64 -3.65 21.55
CA ILE A 451 21.37 -4.64 20.49
C ILE A 451 22.32 -4.35 19.33
N SER A 452 23.01 -5.39 18.82
CA SER A 452 23.86 -5.33 17.63
C SER A 452 23.29 -6.21 16.52
N GLU A 453 23.64 -5.91 15.26
CA GLU A 453 23.24 -6.71 14.10
C GLU A 453 23.86 -8.13 14.12
N ASP A 454 25.02 -8.30 14.75
CA ASP A 454 25.67 -9.62 14.95
C ASP A 454 25.03 -10.44 16.09
N GLY A 455 24.01 -9.92 16.76
CA GLY A 455 23.33 -10.63 17.86
C GLY A 455 22.58 -11.86 17.36
N ALA A 456 22.85 -13.02 17.95
CA ALA A 456 22.18 -14.27 17.61
C ALA A 456 20.68 -14.22 17.96
N LEU A 457 19.83 -14.75 17.09
CA LEU A 457 18.37 -14.66 17.24
C LEU A 457 17.84 -15.30 18.53
N ASP A 458 18.47 -16.36 19.04
CA ASP A 458 18.11 -17.00 20.33
C ASP A 458 18.36 -16.10 21.55
N ASP A 459 19.36 -15.21 21.48
CA ASP A 459 19.72 -14.30 22.58
C ASP A 459 18.83 -13.04 22.61
N VAL A 460 18.51 -12.49 21.43
CA VAL A 460 17.77 -11.22 21.29
C VAL A 460 16.27 -11.42 21.13
N LEU A 461 15.83 -12.53 20.53
CA LEU A 461 14.42 -12.88 20.28
C LEU A 461 14.11 -14.32 20.75
N PRO A 462 14.34 -14.62 22.05
CA PRO A 462 14.28 -15.97 22.60
C PRO A 462 12.93 -16.65 22.37
N GLY A 463 12.96 -17.81 21.72
CA GLY A 463 11.79 -18.63 21.43
C GLY A 463 10.97 -18.21 20.21
N PHE A 464 11.34 -17.14 19.48
CA PHE A 464 10.72 -16.80 18.19
C PHE A 464 11.37 -17.55 17.01
N PHE A 465 12.58 -18.10 17.21
CA PHE A 465 13.29 -18.90 16.22
C PHE A 465 13.72 -20.21 16.85
N THR A 466 13.84 -21.26 16.05
CA THR A 466 14.28 -22.59 16.51
C THR A 466 15.40 -23.10 15.63
N LYS A 467 15.89 -24.32 15.88
CA LYS A 467 16.82 -25.01 14.95
C LYS A 467 16.13 -25.44 13.64
N ASP A 468 14.80 -25.46 13.61
CA ASP A 468 13.97 -26.01 12.53
C ASP A 468 13.29 -24.92 11.68
N THR A 469 13.46 -23.63 12.02
CA THR A 469 12.98 -22.47 11.26
C THR A 469 14.03 -21.96 10.27
N ILE A 470 13.63 -21.17 9.29
CA ILE A 470 14.52 -20.46 8.36
C ILE A 470 14.21 -18.95 8.43
N PRO A 471 15.08 -18.10 8.99
CA PRO A 471 16.36 -18.43 9.61
C PRO A 471 16.23 -19.23 10.91
N SER A 472 17.34 -19.83 11.30
CA SER A 472 17.52 -20.61 12.52
C SER A 472 17.86 -19.71 13.71
N LYS A 473 17.65 -20.22 14.93
CA LYS A 473 17.95 -19.47 16.17
C LYS A 473 19.43 -19.07 16.34
N SER A 474 20.35 -19.72 15.64
CA SER A 474 21.80 -19.43 15.68
C SER A 474 22.25 -18.38 14.68
N ASP A 475 21.40 -18.00 13.74
CA ASP A 475 21.70 -16.94 12.77
C ASP A 475 21.59 -15.56 13.47
N THR A 476 22.07 -14.50 12.82
CA THR A 476 22.11 -13.15 13.41
C THR A 476 20.92 -12.28 13.00
N LEU A 477 20.73 -11.14 13.68
CA LEU A 477 19.81 -10.09 13.24
C LEU A 477 20.17 -9.57 11.84
N ARG A 478 21.46 -9.50 11.47
CA ARG A 478 21.91 -9.14 10.11
C ARG A 478 21.43 -10.16 9.08
N ASP A 479 21.57 -11.45 9.36
CA ASP A 479 21.15 -12.53 8.46
C ASP A 479 19.62 -12.50 8.26
N LEU A 480 18.85 -12.25 9.32
CA LEU A 480 17.40 -12.08 9.26
C LEU A 480 16.99 -10.86 8.41
N ILE A 481 17.63 -9.72 8.61
CA ILE A 481 17.24 -8.43 8.00
C ILE A 481 17.72 -8.29 6.54
N LEU A 482 18.79 -9.01 6.14
CA LEU A 482 19.24 -9.10 4.75
C LEU A 482 18.61 -10.26 3.98
N ALA A 483 18.32 -11.37 4.67
CA ALA A 483 17.76 -12.60 4.12
C ALA A 483 18.46 -13.04 2.81
N THR A 484 17.75 -13.15 1.68
CA THR A 484 18.34 -13.53 0.39
C THR A 484 19.15 -12.43 -0.30
N THR A 485 19.24 -11.22 0.27
CA THR A 485 19.95 -10.06 -0.33
C THR A 485 21.24 -9.63 0.44
N PRO A 486 22.14 -10.55 0.83
CA PRO A 486 23.31 -10.21 1.65
C PRO A 486 24.43 -9.49 0.90
N LYS A 487 24.44 -9.44 -0.45
CA LYS A 487 25.58 -8.90 -1.22
C LYS A 487 25.66 -7.37 -1.22
N TYR A 488 24.58 -6.65 -0.93
CA TYR A 488 24.60 -5.19 -1.02
C TYR A 488 25.57 -4.59 0.01
N LYS A 489 26.63 -3.95 -0.50
CA LYS A 489 27.80 -3.56 0.31
C LYS A 489 27.52 -2.43 1.30
N ASP A 490 26.59 -1.53 0.96
CA ASP A 490 26.27 -0.32 1.72
C ASP A 490 25.03 -0.51 2.62
N ALA A 491 24.63 -1.76 2.89
CA ALA A 491 23.43 -2.09 3.64
C ALA A 491 23.43 -1.53 5.07
N ASN A 492 22.49 -0.64 5.36
CA ASN A 492 22.35 -0.01 6.68
C ASN A 492 21.26 -0.69 7.51
N ILE A 493 21.64 -1.75 8.23
CA ILE A 493 20.74 -2.57 9.06
C ILE A 493 19.98 -1.71 10.09
N ARG A 494 20.59 -0.65 10.63
CA ARG A 494 19.94 0.25 11.60
C ARG A 494 18.78 1.02 10.98
N LYS A 495 18.94 1.55 9.77
CA LYS A 495 17.85 2.21 9.03
C LYS A 495 16.76 1.21 8.65
N ARG A 496 17.15 0.00 8.21
CA ARG A 496 16.18 -1.07 7.87
C ARG A 496 15.37 -1.53 9.09
N ALA A 497 16.01 -1.73 10.24
CA ALA A 497 15.34 -2.03 11.51
C ALA A 497 14.38 -0.91 11.95
N PHE A 498 14.69 0.35 11.64
CA PHE A 498 13.75 1.44 11.92
C PHE A 498 12.53 1.42 10.99
N GLY A 499 12.73 1.15 9.69
CA GLY A 499 11.63 0.99 8.74
C GLY A 499 10.66 -0.12 9.12
N ILE A 500 11.18 -1.26 9.60
CA ILE A 500 10.38 -2.37 10.16
C ILE A 500 9.44 -1.87 11.28
N CYS A 501 9.93 -0.98 12.15
CA CYS A 501 9.10 -0.40 13.21
C CYS A 501 7.97 0.49 12.66
N LEU A 502 8.23 1.25 11.59
CA LEU A 502 7.25 2.13 10.97
C LEU A 502 6.17 1.34 10.21
N HIS A 503 6.55 0.26 9.51
CA HIS A 503 5.59 -0.65 8.88
C HIS A 503 4.59 -1.19 9.90
N MET A 504 5.07 -1.72 11.03
CA MET A 504 4.20 -2.26 12.08
C MET A 504 3.22 -1.25 12.65
N ILE A 505 3.60 0.04 12.73
CA ILE A 505 2.67 1.09 13.13
C ILE A 505 1.62 1.29 12.04
N SER A 506 2.01 1.32 10.76
CA SER A 506 1.07 1.47 9.64
C SER A 506 0.05 0.33 9.54
N ASP A 507 0.50 -0.93 9.56
CA ASP A 507 -0.38 -2.11 9.58
C ASP A 507 -1.32 -2.10 10.76
N SER A 508 -0.82 -1.67 11.92
CA SER A 508 -1.67 -1.60 13.11
C SER A 508 -2.85 -0.62 12.98
N TYR A 509 -2.93 0.22 11.95
CA TYR A 509 -4.10 1.05 11.67
C TYR A 509 -4.90 0.60 10.43
N ALA A 510 -4.37 -0.30 9.61
CA ALA A 510 -5.10 -0.91 8.51
C ALA A 510 -6.21 -1.83 9.04
N LEU A 511 -7.41 -1.71 8.48
CA LEU A 511 -8.60 -2.41 8.98
C LEU A 511 -8.64 -3.90 8.57
N GLY A 512 -7.81 -4.31 7.61
CA GLY A 512 -7.52 -5.73 7.35
C GLY A 512 -6.76 -6.38 8.51
N HIS A 513 -5.89 -5.63 9.18
CA HIS A 513 -4.99 -6.13 10.22
C HIS A 513 -5.55 -6.01 11.64
N THR A 514 -6.17 -4.88 12.00
CA THR A 514 -6.72 -4.67 13.34
C THR A 514 -8.06 -3.95 13.36
N GLN A 515 -8.94 -4.34 14.28
CA GLN A 515 -10.12 -3.58 14.63
C GLN A 515 -9.77 -2.56 15.71
N ARG A 516 -10.01 -1.28 15.45
CA ARG A 516 -9.88 -0.19 16.44
C ARG A 516 -11.21 0.46 16.77
N ARG A 517 -11.30 1.08 17.95
CA ARG A 517 -12.44 1.90 18.35
C ARG A 517 -12.42 3.23 17.58
N LEU A 518 -13.41 3.42 16.72
CA LEU A 518 -13.65 4.70 16.03
C LEU A 518 -14.04 5.79 17.04
N ARG A 519 -13.38 6.94 16.97
CA ARG A 519 -13.60 8.09 17.88
C ARG A 519 -14.59 9.11 17.33
N ASN A 520 -14.73 9.21 16.01
CA ASN A 520 -15.68 10.09 15.32
C ASN A 520 -16.77 9.32 14.53
N PRO A 521 -17.61 8.48 15.18
CA PRO A 521 -18.66 7.71 14.50
C PRO A 521 -19.73 8.58 13.82
N SER A 522 -19.78 9.88 14.11
CA SER A 522 -20.63 10.86 13.43
C SER A 522 -20.22 11.18 12.00
N ASP A 523 -18.99 10.84 11.59
CA ASP A 523 -18.45 11.10 10.24
C ASP A 523 -18.48 9.87 9.32
N LEU A 524 -18.79 8.70 9.89
CA LEU A 524 -19.12 7.50 9.14
C LEU A 524 -20.41 7.75 8.33
N ILE A 525 -20.37 7.47 7.03
CA ILE A 525 -21.54 7.54 6.15
C ILE A 525 -22.02 6.13 5.78
N GLU A 526 -23.04 6.03 4.92
CA GLU A 526 -23.46 4.73 4.39
C GLU A 526 -22.31 4.07 3.62
N ARG A 527 -22.27 2.73 3.67
CA ARG A 527 -21.31 1.93 2.89
C ARG A 527 -21.49 2.21 1.40
N ASP A 528 -20.42 2.09 0.64
CA ASP A 528 -20.50 2.21 -0.81
C ASP A 528 -21.17 1.01 -1.48
N THR A 529 -21.24 1.03 -2.82
CA THR A 529 -21.86 -0.04 -3.62
C THR A 529 -21.11 -1.38 -3.60
N ALA A 530 -19.83 -1.39 -3.21
CA ALA A 530 -19.06 -2.63 -2.97
C ALA A 530 -19.21 -3.13 -1.52
N GLY A 531 -19.78 -2.30 -0.64
CA GLY A 531 -20.01 -2.61 0.76
C GLY A 531 -18.84 -2.20 1.66
N TYR A 532 -17.95 -1.31 1.25
CA TYR A 532 -16.83 -0.83 2.08
C TYR A 532 -17.18 0.37 2.96
N ILE A 533 -16.36 0.61 4.00
CA ILE A 533 -16.53 1.75 4.91
C ILE A 533 -16.13 3.04 4.21
N ARG A 534 -16.96 4.09 4.35
CA ARG A 534 -16.67 5.44 3.85
C ARG A 534 -16.96 6.49 4.92
N PHE A 535 -16.26 7.62 4.81
CA PHE A 535 -16.43 8.80 5.66
C PHE A 535 -16.95 9.98 4.83
N LYS A 536 -17.41 11.05 5.48
CA LYS A 536 -17.80 12.29 4.76
C LYS A 536 -16.61 12.84 3.96
N PRO A 537 -16.86 13.53 2.83
CA PRO A 537 -15.82 14.28 2.14
C PRO A 537 -15.03 15.18 3.09
N ASP A 538 -13.72 15.31 2.84
CA ASP A 538 -12.76 16.08 3.64
C ASP A 538 -12.58 15.62 5.11
N THR A 539 -13.18 14.48 5.50
CA THR A 539 -12.99 13.83 6.81
C THR A 539 -12.33 12.46 6.67
N TYR A 540 -11.88 11.91 7.80
CA TYR A 540 -11.28 10.58 7.89
C TYR A 540 -11.75 9.89 9.17
N GLY A 541 -11.60 8.56 9.27
CA GLY A 541 -11.84 7.85 10.51
C GLY A 541 -10.69 8.04 11.50
N ASP A 542 -10.97 8.61 12.68
CA ASP A 542 -10.02 8.71 13.79
C ASP A 542 -10.10 7.44 14.65
N TRP A 543 -9.07 6.60 14.56
CA TRP A 543 -9.01 5.28 15.17
C TRP A 543 -8.19 5.29 16.47
N GLY A 544 -8.82 4.84 17.55
CA GLY A 544 -8.23 4.77 18.89
C GLY A 544 -7.71 3.38 19.27
N SER A 545 -8.12 2.93 20.45
CA SER A 545 -7.72 1.68 21.10
C SER A 545 -8.10 0.44 20.29
N ILE A 546 -7.27 -0.59 20.39
CA ILE A 546 -7.41 -1.85 19.66
C ILE A 546 -8.48 -2.72 20.34
N LEU A 547 -9.54 -3.02 19.58
CA LEU A 547 -10.63 -3.94 19.94
C LEU A 547 -10.30 -5.38 19.56
N CYS A 548 -9.61 -5.62 18.45
CA CYS A 548 -9.21 -6.94 17.99
C CYS A 548 -7.91 -6.83 17.17
N PHE A 549 -6.99 -7.76 17.35
CA PHE A 549 -5.94 -8.03 16.35
C PHE A 549 -6.45 -9.19 15.51
N HIS A 550 -6.66 -8.99 14.20
CA HIS A 550 -7.22 -10.04 13.36
C HIS A 550 -6.19 -11.14 13.07
N THR A 551 -6.63 -12.23 12.43
CA THR A 551 -5.75 -13.27 11.88
C THR A 551 -5.96 -13.37 10.38
N TYR A 552 -4.88 -13.46 9.60
CA TYR A 552 -4.94 -13.59 8.14
C TYR A 552 -5.63 -14.88 7.69
N ASN A 553 -5.43 -15.97 8.44
CA ASN A 553 -6.06 -17.25 8.13
C ASN A 553 -7.59 -17.14 8.20
N ASP A 554 -8.25 -17.61 7.15
CA ASP A 554 -9.71 -17.57 6.93
C ASP A 554 -10.33 -16.15 6.79
N GLN A 555 -9.54 -15.09 6.62
CA GLN A 555 -10.05 -13.76 6.26
C GLN A 555 -10.64 -13.72 4.83
N ASP A 556 -11.56 -12.78 4.61
CA ASP A 556 -11.96 -12.40 3.26
C ASP A 556 -10.81 -11.62 2.58
N GLY A 557 -10.14 -12.31 1.64
CA GLY A 557 -8.97 -11.77 0.95
C GLY A 557 -9.25 -10.55 0.07
N ASP A 558 -10.46 -10.38 -0.46
CA ASP A 558 -10.82 -9.20 -1.25
C ASP A 558 -11.01 -7.98 -0.33
N ARG A 559 -11.57 -8.19 0.87
CA ARG A 559 -11.78 -7.13 1.87
C ARG A 559 -10.51 -6.75 2.61
N HIS A 560 -9.67 -7.73 2.95
CA HIS A 560 -8.31 -7.52 3.44
C HIS A 560 -7.50 -6.69 2.43
N ALA A 561 -7.42 -7.15 1.17
CA ALA A 561 -6.67 -6.46 0.12
C ALA A 561 -7.16 -5.05 -0.21
N HIS A 562 -8.42 -4.69 0.07
CA HIS A 562 -8.95 -3.34 -0.09
C HIS A 562 -8.50 -2.39 1.04
N TYR A 563 -8.34 -2.87 2.27
CA TYR A 563 -7.91 -2.02 3.41
C TYR A 563 -6.39 -1.88 3.55
N ASP A 564 -5.62 -2.68 2.81
CA ASP A 564 -4.15 -2.57 2.70
C ASP A 564 -3.69 -1.94 1.37
N ASP A 565 -4.62 -1.53 0.51
CA ASP A 565 -4.34 -0.88 -0.78
C ASP A 565 -5.06 0.47 -0.86
N LYS A 566 -4.89 1.17 -1.99
CA LYS A 566 -5.70 2.36 -2.30
C LYS A 566 -6.75 2.04 -3.37
N ASP A 567 -8.00 2.38 -3.06
CA ASP A 567 -9.02 2.61 -4.08
C ASP A 567 -8.75 3.93 -4.82
N GLY A 568 -8.75 3.92 -6.15
CA GLY A 568 -8.76 5.10 -7.01
C GLY A 568 -7.59 5.20 -7.98
N GLU A 569 -7.67 6.15 -8.92
CA GLU A 569 -6.67 6.33 -9.99
C GLU A 569 -5.52 7.29 -9.63
N GLN A 570 -5.64 8.06 -8.55
CA GLN A 570 -4.67 9.08 -8.15
C GLN A 570 -3.97 8.70 -6.85
N ASP A 571 -2.65 8.53 -6.93
CA ASP A 571 -1.76 8.33 -5.81
C ASP A 571 -1.89 9.46 -4.77
N PRO A 572 -1.92 9.17 -3.45
CA PRO A 572 -1.83 10.20 -2.41
C PRO A 572 -0.51 10.98 -2.55
N ALA A 573 -0.56 12.29 -2.29
CA ALA A 573 0.61 13.15 -2.29
C ALA A 573 1.16 13.24 -0.86
N PRO A 574 2.34 12.66 -0.54
CA PRO A 574 2.84 12.59 0.84
C PRO A 574 2.96 13.94 1.56
N ARG A 575 3.19 15.02 0.82
CA ARG A 575 3.26 16.40 1.34
C ARG A 575 1.93 16.98 1.84
N ASP A 576 0.81 16.34 1.48
CA ASP A 576 -0.54 16.73 1.86
C ASP A 576 -1.28 15.51 2.42
N VAL A 577 -1.22 15.41 3.74
CA VAL A 577 -1.88 14.37 4.52
C VAL A 577 -3.39 14.26 4.26
N THR A 578 -4.06 15.29 3.70
CA THR A 578 -5.49 15.19 3.36
C THR A 578 -5.76 14.24 2.19
N THR A 579 -4.78 13.99 1.33
CA THR A 579 -4.89 13.04 0.21
C THR A 579 -4.98 11.57 0.65
N PHE A 580 -4.74 11.30 1.93
CA PHE A 580 -4.90 10.00 2.59
C PHE A 580 -6.26 9.84 3.31
N ASN A 581 -7.16 10.83 3.27
CA ASN A 581 -8.41 10.78 4.04
C ASN A 581 -9.33 9.60 3.67
N GLU A 582 -9.30 9.16 2.40
CA GLU A 582 -10.07 8.01 1.91
C GLU A 582 -9.46 6.65 2.31
N MET A 583 -8.18 6.64 2.72
CA MET A 583 -7.45 5.43 3.10
C MET A 583 -7.65 5.18 4.60
N ILE A 584 -8.39 4.13 4.93
CA ILE A 584 -8.84 3.85 6.29
C ILE A 584 -7.62 3.60 7.21
N GLY A 585 -7.48 4.43 8.24
CA GLY A 585 -6.39 4.33 9.22
C GLY A 585 -5.12 5.10 8.86
N ALA A 586 -4.90 5.44 7.57
CA ALA A 586 -3.68 6.08 7.10
C ALA A 586 -3.35 7.39 7.83
N ARG A 587 -4.35 8.22 8.15
CA ARG A 587 -4.15 9.45 8.92
C ARG A 587 -3.61 9.20 10.34
N ASN A 588 -4.09 8.18 11.03
CA ASN A 588 -3.57 7.80 12.36
C ASN A 588 -2.20 7.12 12.25
N ALA A 589 -1.97 6.32 11.20
CA ALA A 589 -0.67 5.73 10.89
C ALA A 589 0.41 6.80 10.67
N ILE A 590 0.13 7.83 9.86
CA ILE A 590 1.04 8.96 9.64
C ILE A 590 1.41 9.61 10.98
N MET A 591 0.43 9.98 11.81
CA MET A 591 0.69 10.58 13.14
C MET A 591 1.53 9.67 14.05
N GLY A 592 1.23 8.37 14.10
CA GLY A 592 2.01 7.42 14.91
C GLY A 592 3.44 7.22 14.40
N CYS A 593 3.63 7.14 13.09
CA CYS A 593 4.96 7.07 12.47
C CYS A 593 5.74 8.37 12.69
N THR A 594 5.10 9.54 12.58
CA THR A 594 5.73 10.86 12.83
C THR A 594 6.31 10.93 14.24
N GLU A 595 5.54 10.55 15.27
CA GLU A 595 6.08 10.58 16.64
C GLU A 595 7.14 9.49 16.88
N MET A 596 7.02 8.32 16.24
CA MET A 596 8.09 7.31 16.28
C MET A 596 9.40 7.82 15.65
N ILE A 597 9.32 8.57 14.54
CA ILE A 597 10.45 9.26 13.90
C ILE A 597 11.04 10.31 14.85
N ASN A 598 10.21 11.15 15.47
CA ASN A 598 10.65 12.14 16.46
C ASN A 598 11.41 11.49 17.64
N LEU A 599 10.88 10.39 18.18
CA LEU A 599 11.51 9.63 19.26
C LEU A 599 12.86 9.04 18.83
N PHE A 600 12.98 8.56 17.58
CA PHE A 600 14.22 8.02 16.99
C PHE A 600 15.29 9.09 16.75
N ILE A 601 14.92 10.28 16.26
CA ILE A 601 15.84 11.42 16.11
C ILE A 601 16.42 11.79 17.48
N LYS A 602 15.55 11.88 18.49
CA LYS A 602 15.91 12.17 19.89
C LYS A 602 16.67 11.03 20.59
N LYS A 603 16.89 9.88 19.91
CA LYS A 603 17.49 8.64 20.44
C LYS A 603 16.91 8.24 21.79
N THR A 604 15.60 8.38 21.92
CA THR A 604 14.87 8.21 23.18
C THR A 604 15.11 6.79 23.74
N PRO A 605 15.59 6.62 24.98
CA PRO A 605 15.77 5.29 25.54
C PRO A 605 14.44 4.53 25.61
N TRP A 606 14.45 3.26 25.21
CA TRP A 606 13.24 2.43 25.10
C TRP A 606 12.32 2.50 26.33
N LYS A 607 12.92 2.43 27.53
CA LYS A 607 12.21 2.44 28.82
C LYS A 607 11.72 3.82 29.26
N GLU A 608 12.24 4.90 28.68
CA GLU A 608 12.02 6.28 29.16
C GLU A 608 10.90 7.00 28.39
N GLY A 609 10.62 6.59 27.15
CA GLY A 609 9.50 7.13 26.36
C GLY A 609 8.88 6.13 25.40
N VAL A 610 9.70 5.48 24.56
CA VAL A 610 9.22 4.71 23.39
C VAL A 610 8.29 3.57 23.75
N LYS A 611 8.65 2.77 24.77
CA LYS A 611 7.78 1.69 25.25
C LYS A 611 6.42 2.23 25.70
N LYS A 612 6.40 3.35 26.41
CA LYS A 612 5.16 3.96 26.92
C LYS A 612 4.28 4.45 25.77
N PHE A 613 4.85 5.19 24.81
CA PHE A 613 4.16 5.61 23.59
C PHE A 613 3.52 4.41 22.85
N LEU A 614 4.27 3.31 22.68
CA LEU A 614 3.75 2.11 22.03
C LEU A 614 2.69 1.36 22.87
N GLU A 615 2.79 1.34 24.21
CA GLU A 615 1.82 0.66 25.09
C GLU A 615 0.54 1.46 25.37
N ASP A 616 0.63 2.78 25.47
CA ASP A 616 -0.43 3.70 25.92
C ASP A 616 -1.14 4.42 24.75
N GLU A 617 -0.51 4.51 23.57
CA GLU A 617 -1.05 5.27 22.42
C GLU A 617 -1.24 4.41 21.17
N ILE A 618 -0.18 3.73 20.69
CA ILE A 618 -0.25 2.96 19.42
C ILE A 618 -0.94 1.61 19.61
N PHE A 619 -0.42 0.75 20.49
CA PHE A 619 -0.95 -0.60 20.75
C PHE A 619 -1.78 -0.67 22.03
N VAL A 620 -2.40 0.44 22.42
CA VAL A 620 -3.30 0.49 23.57
C VAL A 620 -4.51 -0.41 23.36
N LEU A 621 -4.69 -1.37 24.26
CA LEU A 621 -5.82 -2.29 24.20
C LEU A 621 -7.06 -1.62 24.76
N ASP A 622 -8.19 -1.85 24.09
CA ASP A 622 -9.47 -1.42 24.61
C ASP A 622 -9.86 -2.21 25.87
N ARG A 623 -10.67 -1.61 26.75
CA ARG A 623 -11.31 -2.32 27.87
C ARG A 623 -12.21 -3.47 27.38
N ASP A 624 -12.77 -3.32 26.18
CA ASP A 624 -13.67 -4.26 25.51
C ASP A 624 -12.92 -5.14 24.47
N ALA A 625 -11.58 -5.20 24.55
CA ALA A 625 -10.76 -5.94 23.60
C ALA A 625 -11.05 -7.46 23.63
N LYS A 626 -11.18 -8.03 22.43
CA LYS A 626 -11.58 -9.42 22.18
C LYS A 626 -10.38 -10.28 21.79
N PRO A 627 -10.50 -11.62 21.90
CA PRO A 627 -9.58 -12.54 21.26
C PRO A 627 -9.60 -12.40 19.73
N SER A 628 -8.48 -12.72 19.08
CA SER A 628 -8.31 -12.60 17.64
C SER A 628 -9.34 -13.37 16.82
N ASP A 629 -9.80 -12.76 15.72
CA ASP A 629 -10.76 -13.30 14.76
C ASP A 629 -10.32 -13.05 13.30
N HIS A 630 -11.02 -13.64 12.33
CA HIS A 630 -10.76 -13.49 10.89
C HIS A 630 -11.71 -12.48 10.22
N PHE A 631 -12.34 -11.60 10.99
CA PHE A 631 -13.16 -10.54 10.38
C PHE A 631 -12.27 -9.40 9.89
N THR A 632 -12.88 -8.50 9.13
CA THR A 632 -12.33 -7.20 8.78
C THR A 632 -13.34 -6.15 9.28
N ASP A 633 -13.94 -5.39 8.39
CA ASP A 633 -14.89 -4.32 8.68
C ASP A 633 -16.34 -4.80 8.92
N GLU A 634 -16.67 -6.10 8.77
CA GLU A 634 -17.96 -6.66 9.23
C GLU A 634 -18.18 -6.35 10.71
N SER A 635 -17.10 -6.49 11.49
CA SER A 635 -17.06 -6.33 12.93
C SER A 635 -17.34 -4.89 13.37
N VAL A 636 -16.83 -3.89 12.62
CA VAL A 636 -16.89 -2.45 12.94
C VAL A 636 -18.33 -1.95 12.94
N VAL A 637 -19.09 -2.29 11.90
CA VAL A 637 -20.48 -1.84 11.76
C VAL A 637 -21.35 -2.39 12.89
N SER A 638 -21.17 -3.65 13.29
CA SER A 638 -21.92 -4.23 14.41
C SER A 638 -21.74 -3.44 15.71
N TYR A 639 -20.54 -2.89 15.93
CA TYR A 639 -20.20 -2.11 17.12
C TYR A 639 -20.75 -0.68 17.06
N VAL A 640 -20.58 0.02 15.93
CA VAL A 640 -21.03 1.42 15.80
C VAL A 640 -22.56 1.52 15.87
N TYR A 641 -23.29 0.59 15.26
CA TYR A 641 -24.75 0.58 15.35
C TYR A 641 -25.23 0.23 16.77
N ALA A 642 -24.56 -0.70 17.47
CA ALA A 642 -24.86 -0.98 18.88
C ALA A 642 -24.67 0.25 19.78
N GLN A 643 -23.58 1.01 19.60
CA GLN A 643 -23.37 2.27 20.33
C GLN A 643 -24.41 3.35 19.99
N ARG A 644 -24.78 3.46 18.70
CA ARG A 644 -25.81 4.40 18.27
C ARG A 644 -27.17 4.08 18.90
N ASP A 645 -27.52 2.80 18.98
CA ASP A 645 -28.72 2.36 19.69
C ASP A 645 -28.65 2.65 21.19
N GLU A 646 -27.50 2.43 21.85
CA GLU A 646 -27.30 2.83 23.26
C GLU A 646 -27.45 4.35 23.46
N GLU A 647 -26.90 5.17 22.57
CA GLU A 647 -27.03 6.63 22.67
C GLU A 647 -28.49 7.07 22.44
N ILE A 648 -29.19 6.46 21.48
CA ILE A 648 -30.63 6.70 21.24
C ILE A 648 -31.44 6.29 22.49
N GLN A 649 -31.19 5.13 23.08
CA GLN A 649 -31.86 4.70 24.32
C GLN A 649 -31.54 5.64 25.50
N TYR A 650 -30.31 6.15 25.59
CA TYR A 650 -29.93 7.14 26.60
C TYR A 650 -30.65 8.47 26.40
N ARG A 651 -30.68 9.01 25.17
CA ARG A 651 -31.42 10.24 24.82
C ARG A 651 -32.91 10.09 25.10
N VAL A 652 -33.54 9.03 24.63
CA VAL A 652 -34.97 8.73 24.89
C VAL A 652 -35.22 8.54 26.40
N GLY A 653 -34.29 7.94 27.14
CA GLY A 653 -34.36 7.82 28.59
C GLY A 653 -34.26 9.17 29.31
N LEU A 654 -33.39 10.06 28.84
CA LEU A 654 -33.20 11.42 29.35
C LEU A 654 -34.41 12.30 29.02
N GLU A 655 -34.94 12.24 27.80
CA GLU A 655 -36.16 12.95 27.37
C GLU A 655 -37.38 12.51 28.18
N ARG A 656 -37.59 11.20 28.39
CA ARG A 656 -38.64 10.69 29.29
C ARG A 656 -38.46 11.20 30.72
N LYS A 657 -37.21 11.30 31.20
CA LYS A 657 -36.90 11.82 32.54
C LYS A 657 -37.17 13.33 32.63
N LEU A 658 -36.86 14.11 31.61
CA LEU A 658 -37.17 15.54 31.54
C LEU A 658 -38.69 15.76 31.47
N ALA A 659 -39.39 15.07 30.56
CA ALA A 659 -40.85 15.13 30.45
C ALA A 659 -41.55 14.75 31.77
N SER A 660 -41.10 13.71 32.48
CA SER A 660 -41.66 13.36 33.80
C SER A 660 -41.36 14.37 34.91
N LEU A 661 -40.32 15.19 34.78
CA LEU A 661 -40.05 16.31 35.69
C LEU A 661 -40.90 17.54 35.34
N GLU A 662 -41.20 17.77 34.06
CA GLU A 662 -42.10 18.83 33.58
C GLU A 662 -43.57 18.52 33.93
N GLU A 663 -44.04 17.29 33.69
CA GLU A 663 -45.35 16.79 34.15
C GLU A 663 -45.44 16.75 35.69
N GLY A 664 -44.34 16.39 36.36
CA GLY A 664 -44.22 16.44 37.81
C GLY A 664 -44.22 17.85 38.41
N GLY A 665 -43.95 18.88 37.60
CA GLY A 665 -43.93 20.29 38.02
C GLY A 665 -45.30 20.89 38.28
N LEU A 666 -46.40 20.25 37.84
CA LEU A 666 -47.75 20.82 37.87
C LEU A 666 -48.83 19.90 38.47
N THR A 667 -48.46 19.02 39.42
CA THR A 667 -49.46 18.35 40.28
C THR A 667 -49.10 18.39 41.77
N THR A 668 -49.46 19.49 42.43
CA THR A 668 -49.68 19.48 43.88
C THR A 668 -50.92 18.65 44.24
N GLN A 669 -50.80 17.32 44.21
CA GLN A 669 -51.81 16.43 44.79
C GLN A 669 -51.21 15.61 45.92
N LYS A 670 -51.63 15.93 47.16
CA LYS A 670 -51.23 15.25 48.38
C LYS A 670 -51.49 13.74 48.29
N LYS A 671 -50.41 12.95 48.33
CA LYS A 671 -50.43 11.61 48.94
C LYS A 671 -49.14 11.34 49.70
N CYS A 672 -49.23 11.48 51.03
CA CYS A 672 -48.53 10.54 51.92
C CYS A 672 -49.05 9.11 51.61
N ASP A 673 -48.37 8.02 51.96
CA ASP A 673 -47.51 7.85 53.12
C ASP A 673 -46.57 6.65 52.92
N GLY A 674 -45.57 6.47 53.80
CA GLY A 674 -44.75 5.24 53.82
C GLY A 674 -43.39 5.40 54.48
N ARG A 675 -42.51 6.24 53.91
CA ARG A 675 -41.14 6.44 54.43
C ARG A 675 -41.02 7.52 55.52
N SER A 676 -41.93 8.48 55.58
CA SER A 676 -41.91 9.55 56.60
C SER A 676 -42.20 9.03 58.02
N ARG A 677 -43.11 8.06 58.14
CA ARG A 677 -43.49 7.47 59.44
C ARG A 677 -42.33 6.82 60.19
N ALA A 678 -41.38 6.20 59.50
CA ALA A 678 -40.21 5.58 60.15
C ALA A 678 -39.27 6.62 60.78
N VAL A 679 -38.96 7.69 60.05
CA VAL A 679 -38.07 8.77 60.53
C VAL A 679 -38.73 9.56 61.68
N THR A 680 -40.02 9.86 61.54
CA THR A 680 -40.77 10.59 62.57
C THR A 680 -40.97 9.74 63.84
N ALA A 681 -41.19 8.43 63.70
CA ALA A 681 -41.24 7.51 64.84
C ALA A 681 -39.90 7.42 65.57
N LEU A 682 -38.77 7.34 64.84
CA LEU A 682 -37.44 7.33 65.45
C LEU A 682 -37.17 8.63 66.22
N ALA A 683 -37.48 9.79 65.63
CA ALA A 683 -37.33 11.09 66.27
C ALA A 683 -38.20 11.22 67.54
N MET A 684 -39.46 10.76 67.48
CA MET A 684 -40.36 10.73 68.64
C MET A 684 -39.85 9.77 69.74
N ILE A 685 -39.31 8.61 69.40
CA ILE A 685 -38.69 7.67 70.36
C ILE A 685 -37.47 8.32 71.03
N CYS A 686 -36.58 8.97 70.27
CA CYS A 686 -35.43 9.69 70.83
C CYS A 686 -35.85 10.84 71.76
N LEU A 687 -36.91 11.59 71.42
CA LEU A 687 -37.47 12.62 72.29
C LEU A 687 -38.11 12.03 73.56
N PHE A 688 -38.82 10.90 73.45
CA PHE A 688 -39.43 10.23 74.60
C PHE A 688 -38.38 9.68 75.56
N ILE A 689 -37.32 9.04 75.03
CA ILE A 689 -36.17 8.57 75.82
C ILE A 689 -35.47 9.75 76.49
N SER A 690 -35.26 10.85 75.78
CA SER A 690 -34.67 12.08 76.35
C SER A 690 -35.53 12.66 77.49
N ALA A 691 -36.85 12.69 77.33
CA ALA A 691 -37.79 13.15 78.36
C ALA A 691 -37.82 12.21 79.59
N ILE A 692 -37.68 10.90 79.39
CA ILE A 692 -37.55 9.91 80.47
C ILE A 692 -36.23 10.13 81.24
N PHE A 693 -35.09 10.30 80.54
CA PHE A 693 -33.82 10.62 81.22
C PHE A 693 -33.90 11.96 81.98
N PHE A 694 -34.58 12.97 81.44
CA PHE A 694 -34.75 14.26 82.10
C PHE A 694 -35.67 14.18 83.34
N THR A 695 -36.73 13.37 83.31
CA THR A 695 -37.57 13.12 84.49
C THR A 695 -36.84 12.28 85.55
N PHE A 696 -36.09 11.24 85.18
CA PHE A 696 -35.23 10.53 86.14
C PHE A 696 -34.15 11.43 86.76
N PHE A 697 -33.54 12.34 86.00
CA PHE A 697 -32.52 13.27 86.51
C PHE A 697 -33.13 14.30 87.48
N THR A 698 -34.29 14.87 87.17
CA THR A 698 -34.99 15.84 88.04
C THR A 698 -35.60 15.22 89.28
N MET A 699 -36.09 13.97 89.21
CA MET A 699 -36.53 13.21 90.40
C MET A 699 -35.36 12.82 91.31
N ARG A 700 -34.16 12.58 90.77
CA ARG A 700 -32.96 12.32 91.58
C ARG A 700 -32.45 13.55 92.33
N ILE A 701 -32.73 14.75 91.83
CA ILE A 701 -32.38 16.03 92.48
C ILE A 701 -33.39 16.39 93.59
N HIS A 702 -34.67 16.04 93.44
CA HIS A 702 -35.66 16.24 94.51
C HIS A 702 -35.53 15.25 95.68
N GLY A 703 -34.80 14.14 95.51
CA GLY A 703 -34.48 13.19 96.59
C GLY A 703 -33.33 13.61 97.52
N PHE A 704 -32.80 14.83 97.38
CA PHE A 704 -31.69 15.36 98.21
C PHE A 704 -32.06 16.64 98.98
N VAL A 705 -33.33 17.05 98.94
CA VAL A 705 -33.89 18.16 99.74
C VAL A 705 -35.22 17.75 100.35
N TYR A 706 -35.20 16.68 101.16
CA TYR A 706 -36.03 16.49 102.36
C TYR A 706 -35.52 15.29 103.17
#